data_AF-A0A127B2Y5-F1
#
_entry.id   AF-A0A127B2Y5-F1
#
_cell.length_a   1.000
_cell.length_b   1.000
_cell.length_c   1.000
_cell.angle_alpha   90.00
_cell.angle_beta   90.00
_cell.angle_gamma   90.00
#
_symmetry.space_group_name_H-M   'P 1'
#
loop_
_entity.id
_entity.type
_entity.pdbx_description
1 polymer ?
#
loop_
_entity_poly.entity_id
_entity_poly.type
_entity_poly.pdbx_seq_one_letter_code
_entity_poly.pdbx_strand_id
1 'polypeptide(L)'
;MLVWAFSIFRCGSVLAQTTPVYGAGDYRTTSGGTIGQVTGTAQLEQFTTNSTWVPASYPLPANSTLYVQHAVQMEGTLEVDKVFVTVQQTATIHPSAYLTTNTLLSIESGATLLMQGDVHSKGTLKLGASAKLTIKSATYQAQSTIWAGTEQLDPTSEIRIEDALSNAVLFAPSLMTIQANGYLLGKLSIALSKTSSQWQLINSAASLAYSTTNFSLPSTSSLLLSPGNSQVNFGQHLTLSGGTYFGQNQSNGTSTLVVGQDLQMANSTVLQLNQTASATAVTLLEVKENLLVDNTSSIVNSATVSTSTSGIKLTGTDWQTISVAGQLNHVSLTVKTGSKARLANNLALNQNNSVYAGTVTVENGAALDFGVDGTGNGYVILGQGYFRLDQGGTLHITSAQGINATGTSGNVQVTDTRRTFNQVATFIYSGQVPQQTGNVFTSTASGKIVIIDNPTSVTLTSGINISNNTALAPDGGRLEIRQGKLLGTANADVTGTGKLVMRGGLYQIQMLNVSVPQLSGTHDITIGTIELAGNGTQTLKGGTYPTLIVSGNNTLGANAKTISSTTTITQNVVIMPNAILDASNKSLKGDGGLVMTGGTLRLGKSTGTLPELTGVNNPYNLTGGTIEYYGTVNGQTQSIRGTYGASKKITYYNLQLNAAQANTRDGESNLTSNANFDVSGTLSVNAPTVFQVVSTRTIAGTGNFTVQPGATILYGSPQGIKTSGTGSLDGNIRVSGNRTFSSGANYGFIGTSDMVSGNGLPATVANLLVAKTGNGVTLSNSVAVTGTFTLKSGFFKTDTKELSIASTSPSALAIVDTALYIQGNLRRAIGNTGVYQFPVGSANGKRTLDLTSNDLTGNGFQSILVSFNPLTNHQDSDMLLEENDVYYTSMQTEGTWLVEPNAVPATGTYTAVASLRGCTNLTDNQFALLVRPKNSVTGRDWSTGGGVLEGANKEGRTVMGGYAKRSFMTQFGQLGIGNATTGLLPVTWLYVTGKRQQEKNVIEWATATEINNDRFEVEYSFDGRTFKPAGIVKGAGNSNTVQNYKFVHALPTNQLTYYRIKQIDMDGAFELSKTVTIHASIIPLSIQLSLYPNPAQDELHLSGLALGATTQVQIFNATGQKVYSNSPVAEDTFAKVSVKHLPSGTYYLQVSQNRVTHRLRFIKQ
;
A
#
# COMPACT_ATOMS: atom_id res chain seq x y z
N MET A 1 -3.07 -38.59 12.20
CA MET A 1 -4.24 -39.27 12.80
C MET A 1 -5.10 -39.80 11.67
N LEU A 2 -5.62 -41.03 11.80
CA LEU A 2 -6.22 -41.90 10.77
C LEU A 2 -5.21 -42.48 9.75
N VAL A 3 -4.50 -43.54 10.16
CA VAL A 3 -4.40 -44.88 9.51
C VAL A 3 -3.63 -45.77 10.51
N TRP A 4 -4.31 -46.24 11.56
CA TRP A 4 -3.76 -47.16 12.57
C TRP A 4 -4.88 -48.12 12.98
N ALA A 5 -5.10 -49.17 12.18
CA ALA A 5 -5.91 -50.33 12.56
C ALA A 5 -5.85 -51.37 11.42
N PHE A 6 -4.74 -52.09 11.25
CA PHE A 6 -4.70 -53.44 10.64
C PHE A 6 -3.26 -53.99 10.70
N SER A 7 -2.77 -54.31 11.91
CA SER A 7 -1.52 -55.08 12.07
C SER A 7 -1.36 -55.80 13.42
N ILE A 8 -2.41 -55.92 14.23
CA ILE A 8 -2.34 -56.60 15.55
C ILE A 8 -2.82 -58.06 15.53
N PHE A 9 -3.10 -58.66 14.36
CA PHE A 9 -3.41 -60.10 14.26
C PHE A 9 -2.43 -60.84 13.34
N ARG A 10 -1.13 -60.86 13.69
CA ARG A 10 -0.19 -61.94 13.33
C ARG A 10 0.91 -62.05 14.38
N CYS A 11 0.53 -62.38 15.61
CA CYS A 11 1.48 -62.95 16.58
C CYS A 11 0.76 -64.07 17.31
N GLY A 12 1.39 -65.24 17.32
CA GLY A 12 0.79 -66.48 17.79
C GLY A 12 0.60 -67.50 16.66
N SER A 13 1.67 -67.84 15.94
CA SER A 13 1.80 -69.22 15.50
C SER A 13 1.91 -70.07 16.76
N VAL A 14 0.77 -70.54 17.26
CA VAL A 14 0.73 -71.68 18.18
C VAL A 14 1.45 -72.79 17.45
N LEU A 15 2.67 -73.11 17.89
CA LEU A 15 3.39 -74.29 17.46
C LEU A 15 2.46 -75.46 17.78
N ALA A 16 1.80 -76.01 16.76
CA ALA A 16 1.22 -77.33 16.86
C ALA A 16 2.39 -78.26 17.18
N GLN A 17 2.50 -78.66 18.44
CA GLN A 17 3.38 -79.71 18.88
C GLN A 17 2.87 -80.97 18.17
N THR A 18 3.47 -81.31 17.03
CA THR A 18 3.18 -82.58 16.37
C THR A 18 3.70 -83.66 17.30
N THR A 19 2.82 -84.31 18.05
CA THR A 19 3.16 -85.50 18.80
C THR A 19 3.81 -86.48 17.82
N PRO A 20 5.04 -86.95 18.06
CA PRO A 20 5.70 -87.87 17.13
C PRO A 20 4.82 -89.09 16.90
N VAL A 21 4.61 -89.47 15.64
CA VAL A 21 3.92 -90.72 15.31
C VAL A 21 4.95 -91.84 15.43
N TYR A 22 4.83 -92.64 16.49
CA TYR A 22 5.75 -93.74 16.77
C TYR A 22 5.41 -94.98 15.93
N GLY A 23 6.43 -95.59 15.33
CA GLY A 23 6.35 -96.88 14.66
C GLY A 23 6.75 -98.03 15.59
N ALA A 24 6.22 -99.23 15.35
CA ALA A 24 6.68 -100.42 16.07
C ALA A 24 8.19 -100.61 15.82
N GLY A 25 8.98 -100.72 16.89
CA GLY A 25 10.45 -100.76 16.83
C GLY A 25 11.15 -99.43 17.13
N ASP A 26 10.42 -98.34 17.37
CA ASP A 26 10.98 -97.08 17.85
C ASP A 26 11.33 -97.16 19.35
N TYR A 27 12.36 -96.43 19.76
CA TYR A 27 12.84 -96.39 21.14
C TYR A 27 12.74 -94.98 21.71
N ARG A 28 12.49 -94.84 23.02
CA ARG A 28 12.54 -93.56 23.72
C ARG A 28 13.24 -93.65 25.07
N THR A 29 13.77 -92.54 25.54
CA THR A 29 14.25 -92.38 26.93
C THR A 29 13.10 -91.97 27.85
N THR A 30 12.95 -92.58 29.02
CA THR A 30 11.92 -92.22 30.02
C THR A 30 12.44 -91.40 31.20
N SER A 31 13.77 -91.26 31.34
CA SER A 31 14.44 -90.48 32.37
C SER A 31 15.79 -89.96 31.87
N GLY A 32 16.33 -88.93 32.52
CA GLY A 32 17.70 -88.49 32.27
C GLY A 32 18.74 -89.45 32.84
N GLY A 33 19.97 -89.43 32.32
CA GLY A 33 21.05 -90.34 32.74
C GLY A 33 21.97 -90.76 31.60
N THR A 34 22.69 -91.88 31.75
CA THR A 34 23.63 -92.36 30.73
C THR A 34 22.97 -93.41 29.82
N ILE A 35 23.14 -93.32 28.50
CA ILE A 35 22.83 -94.39 27.55
C ILE A 35 24.16 -95.07 27.22
N GLY A 36 24.48 -96.17 27.92
CA GLY A 36 25.77 -96.87 27.82
C GLY A 36 25.85 -98.09 28.73
N GLN A 37 26.96 -98.85 28.67
CA GLN A 37 27.10 -100.16 29.32
C GLN A 37 27.40 -100.15 30.84
N VAL A 38 27.43 -98.99 31.52
CA VAL A 38 27.87 -98.90 32.94
C VAL A 38 26.95 -98.00 33.78
N THR A 39 26.87 -98.30 35.08
CA THR A 39 25.84 -97.92 36.08
C THR A 39 25.36 -96.47 36.07
N GLY A 40 24.02 -96.30 36.08
CA GLY A 40 23.31 -95.01 36.03
C GLY A 40 22.46 -94.83 34.76
N THR A 41 21.95 -95.93 34.21
CA THR A 41 21.35 -95.96 32.86
C THR A 41 20.02 -95.23 32.79
N ALA A 42 19.86 -94.37 31.77
CA ALA A 42 18.56 -93.87 31.39
C ALA A 42 17.67 -95.06 31.01
N GLN A 43 16.44 -95.11 31.54
CA GLN A 43 15.50 -96.17 31.14
C GLN A 43 15.06 -95.95 29.70
N LEU A 44 15.25 -96.99 28.87
CA LEU A 44 14.79 -97.04 27.50
C LEU A 44 13.48 -97.80 27.45
N GLU A 45 12.57 -97.37 26.59
CA GLU A 45 11.40 -98.16 26.22
C GLU A 45 11.39 -98.37 24.71
N GLN A 46 10.86 -99.52 24.27
CA GLN A 46 10.58 -99.83 22.87
C GLN A 46 9.06 -99.79 22.63
N PHE A 47 8.65 -99.19 21.52
CA PHE A 47 7.27 -99.18 21.07
C PHE A 47 6.95 -100.50 20.35
N THR A 48 5.99 -101.26 20.88
CA THR A 48 5.64 -102.59 20.34
C THR A 48 4.59 -102.51 19.24
N THR A 49 4.39 -103.62 18.50
CA THR A 49 3.30 -103.75 17.51
C THR A 49 1.89 -103.56 18.10
N ASN A 50 1.75 -103.69 19.42
CA ASN A 50 0.51 -103.44 20.16
C ASN A 50 0.31 -101.97 20.57
N SER A 51 1.11 -101.04 20.03
CA SER A 51 1.05 -99.61 20.36
C SER A 51 1.30 -99.29 21.84
N THR A 52 2.11 -100.10 22.53
CA THR A 52 2.49 -99.89 23.94
C THR A 52 4.01 -99.80 24.09
N TRP A 53 4.47 -98.99 25.04
CA TRP A 53 5.87 -98.87 25.42
C TRP A 53 6.23 -99.93 26.46
N VAL A 54 7.31 -100.67 26.22
CA VAL A 54 7.84 -101.67 27.16
C VAL A 54 9.32 -101.38 27.45
N PRO A 55 9.83 -101.66 28.66
CA PRO A 55 11.25 -101.49 28.97
C PRO A 55 12.17 -102.19 27.96
N ALA A 56 13.20 -101.49 27.51
CA ALA A 56 14.21 -101.96 26.57
C ALA A 56 15.60 -101.84 27.18
N SER A 57 16.49 -102.74 26.78
CA SER A 57 17.90 -102.76 27.20
C SER A 57 18.82 -102.40 26.04
N TYR A 58 19.99 -101.83 26.37
CA TYR A 58 21.08 -101.59 25.44
C TYR A 58 21.78 -102.91 25.03
N PRO A 59 22.38 -103.06 23.82
CA PRO A 59 22.45 -102.11 22.70
C PRO A 59 21.18 -102.06 21.85
N LEU A 60 20.94 -100.91 21.21
CA LEU A 60 19.84 -100.73 20.26
C LEU A 60 20.18 -101.33 18.88
N PRO A 61 19.20 -101.83 18.10
CA PRO A 61 19.43 -102.27 16.73
C PRO A 61 19.90 -101.14 15.81
N ALA A 62 20.83 -101.43 14.91
CA ALA A 62 21.39 -100.46 13.96
C ALA A 62 20.35 -99.84 12.98
N ASN A 63 19.20 -100.49 12.79
CA ASN A 63 18.10 -100.01 11.96
C ASN A 63 16.99 -99.28 12.76
N SER A 64 17.22 -98.96 14.04
CA SER A 64 16.20 -98.40 14.93
C SER A 64 16.08 -96.88 14.89
N THR A 65 14.92 -96.36 15.33
CA THR A 65 14.72 -94.93 15.62
C THR A 65 14.82 -94.69 17.12
N LEU A 66 15.62 -93.72 17.56
CA LEU A 66 15.73 -93.32 18.96
C LEU A 66 15.20 -91.89 19.18
N TYR A 67 14.21 -91.74 20.06
CA TYR A 67 13.69 -90.46 20.55
C TYR A 67 14.29 -90.14 21.92
N VAL A 68 15.19 -89.17 21.96
CA VAL A 68 15.77 -88.63 23.19
C VAL A 68 14.83 -87.58 23.76
N GLN A 69 14.06 -87.98 24.77
CA GLN A 69 13.03 -87.19 25.45
C GLN A 69 13.46 -86.58 26.78
N HIS A 70 14.65 -86.92 27.25
CA HIS A 70 15.23 -86.43 28.48
C HIS A 70 16.71 -86.07 28.26
N ALA A 71 17.30 -85.29 29.19
CA ALA A 71 18.72 -84.98 29.13
C ALA A 71 19.56 -86.23 29.41
N VAL A 72 20.34 -86.67 28.41
CA VAL A 72 21.10 -87.92 28.47
C VAL A 72 22.53 -87.76 27.97
N GLN A 73 23.43 -88.59 28.48
CA GLN A 73 24.81 -88.74 28.02
C GLN A 73 24.98 -90.11 27.34
N MET A 74 25.39 -90.13 26.08
CA MET A 74 25.64 -91.35 25.31
C MET A 74 27.11 -91.77 25.47
N GLU A 75 27.33 -93.01 25.92
CA GLU A 75 28.65 -93.59 26.14
C GLU A 75 28.86 -94.85 25.29
N GLY A 76 30.08 -95.02 24.77
CA GLY A 76 30.41 -96.13 23.87
C GLY A 76 29.91 -95.93 22.43
N THR A 77 29.90 -97.01 21.65
CA THR A 77 29.45 -96.96 20.24
C THR A 77 27.94 -97.19 20.16
N LEU A 78 27.20 -96.17 19.75
CA LEU A 78 25.75 -96.21 19.48
C LEU A 78 25.51 -96.13 17.97
N GLU A 79 24.96 -97.19 17.39
CA GLU A 79 24.60 -97.24 15.97
C GLU A 79 23.08 -97.41 15.83
N VAL A 80 22.41 -96.48 15.13
CA VAL A 80 20.96 -96.46 14.92
C VAL A 80 20.62 -95.88 13.54
N ASP A 81 19.40 -96.07 13.02
CA ASP A 81 19.00 -95.51 11.73
C ASP A 81 18.66 -94.02 11.83
N LYS A 82 17.87 -93.67 12.86
CA LYS A 82 17.36 -92.32 13.08
C LYS A 82 17.48 -91.91 14.55
N VAL A 83 17.86 -90.67 14.81
CA VAL A 83 17.84 -90.07 16.15
C VAL A 83 17.03 -88.79 16.12
N PHE A 84 16.15 -88.63 17.12
CA PHE A 84 15.39 -87.41 17.37
C PHE A 84 15.72 -86.90 18.77
N VAL A 85 16.43 -85.79 18.88
CA VAL A 85 16.57 -85.05 20.13
C VAL A 85 15.37 -84.14 20.27
N THR A 86 14.44 -84.50 21.15
CA THR A 86 13.15 -83.82 21.23
C THR A 86 13.23 -82.50 22.02
N VAL A 87 12.24 -81.64 21.80
CA VAL A 87 12.16 -80.23 22.25
C VAL A 87 12.70 -79.98 23.67
N GLN A 88 13.57 -78.97 23.80
CA GLN A 88 14.15 -78.46 25.06
C GLN A 88 15.05 -79.43 25.87
N GLN A 89 15.47 -80.54 25.29
CA GLN A 89 16.40 -81.47 25.94
C GLN A 89 17.85 -81.27 25.48
N THR A 90 18.80 -81.72 26.30
CA THR A 90 20.23 -81.77 25.93
C THR A 90 20.70 -83.22 25.85
N ALA A 91 21.10 -83.65 24.66
CA ALA A 91 21.80 -84.92 24.46
C ALA A 91 23.31 -84.66 24.39
N THR A 92 24.13 -85.42 25.12
CA THR A 92 25.59 -85.29 25.09
C THR A 92 26.23 -86.57 24.57
N ILE A 93 27.14 -86.47 23.61
CA ILE A 93 28.00 -87.59 23.17
C ILE A 93 29.29 -87.49 23.98
N HIS A 94 29.53 -88.47 24.85
CA HIS A 94 30.72 -88.49 25.73
C HIS A 94 32.03 -88.52 24.90
N PRO A 95 33.17 -88.00 25.38
CA PRO A 95 34.45 -87.98 24.63
C PRO A 95 34.94 -89.33 24.11
N SER A 96 34.54 -90.44 24.74
CA SER A 96 34.90 -91.80 24.33
C SER A 96 33.82 -92.49 23.48
N ALA A 97 32.77 -91.78 23.08
CA ALA A 97 31.61 -92.34 22.40
C ALA A 97 31.63 -92.06 20.89
N TYR A 98 31.01 -92.97 20.14
CA TYR A 98 30.82 -92.90 18.69
C TYR A 98 29.33 -93.04 18.38
N LEU A 99 28.67 -92.00 17.87
CA LEU A 99 27.30 -92.09 17.38
C LEU A 99 27.30 -92.25 15.85
N THR A 100 26.73 -93.34 15.34
CA THR A 100 26.53 -93.57 13.91
C THR A 100 25.04 -93.51 13.57
N THR A 101 24.64 -92.64 12.64
CA THR A 101 23.27 -92.59 12.10
C THR A 101 23.21 -92.81 10.59
N ASN A 102 22.33 -93.69 10.12
CA ASN A 102 22.26 -94.04 8.70
C ASN A 102 21.37 -93.09 7.88
N THR A 103 20.21 -92.66 8.42
CA THR A 103 19.20 -91.91 7.66
C THR A 103 18.93 -90.50 8.17
N LEU A 104 18.80 -90.26 9.49
CA LEU A 104 18.40 -88.94 10.01
C LEU A 104 18.93 -88.70 11.44
N LEU A 105 19.54 -87.54 11.67
CA LEU A 105 19.67 -86.95 13.00
C LEU A 105 18.88 -85.67 13.02
N SER A 106 17.82 -85.62 13.82
CA SER A 106 16.95 -84.48 13.97
C SER A 106 17.09 -83.91 15.37
N ILE A 107 17.52 -82.66 15.48
CA ILE A 107 17.47 -81.89 16.72
C ILE A 107 16.25 -80.98 16.61
N GLU A 108 15.22 -81.27 17.40
CA GLU A 108 13.96 -80.55 17.35
C GLU A 108 14.08 -79.14 17.92
N SER A 109 13.02 -78.34 17.73
CA SER A 109 12.98 -76.93 18.12
C SER A 109 13.42 -76.73 19.58
N GLY A 110 14.43 -75.89 19.79
CA GLY A 110 14.98 -75.56 21.12
C GLY A 110 15.79 -76.68 21.82
N ALA A 111 16.02 -77.83 21.20
CA ALA A 111 16.85 -78.90 21.75
C ALA A 111 18.34 -78.69 21.46
N THR A 112 19.23 -79.36 22.21
CA THR A 112 20.69 -79.27 22.06
C THR A 112 21.34 -80.65 21.93
N LEU A 113 22.26 -80.81 20.98
CA LEU A 113 23.22 -81.92 20.95
C LEU A 113 24.63 -81.38 21.25
N LEU A 114 25.26 -81.89 22.30
CA LEU A 114 26.63 -81.60 22.69
C LEU A 114 27.54 -82.74 22.24
N MET A 115 28.34 -82.52 21.21
CA MET A 115 29.32 -83.46 20.68
C MET A 115 30.67 -83.30 21.40
N GLN A 116 30.97 -84.15 22.39
CA GLN A 116 32.32 -84.26 22.94
C GLN A 116 33.10 -85.45 22.34
N GLY A 117 32.38 -86.51 21.95
CA GLY A 117 32.87 -87.60 21.09
C GLY A 117 32.49 -87.42 19.61
N ASP A 118 32.68 -88.47 18.81
CA ASP A 118 32.50 -88.42 17.36
C ASP A 118 31.08 -88.77 16.92
N VAL A 119 30.55 -88.05 15.94
CA VAL A 119 29.28 -88.35 15.26
C VAL A 119 29.58 -88.63 13.80
N HIS A 120 29.27 -89.84 13.34
CA HIS A 120 29.34 -90.23 11.93
C HIS A 120 27.93 -90.37 11.39
N SER A 121 27.62 -89.65 10.31
CA SER A 121 26.33 -89.85 9.66
C SER A 121 26.41 -89.75 8.16
N LYS A 122 25.66 -90.64 7.52
CA LYS A 122 25.51 -90.72 6.07
C LYS A 122 24.16 -90.14 5.59
N GLY A 123 23.29 -89.73 6.52
CA GLY A 123 21.89 -89.34 6.27
C GLY A 123 21.64 -87.83 6.27
N THR A 124 20.45 -87.38 6.70
CA THR A 124 20.11 -85.94 6.80
C THR A 124 20.35 -85.42 8.23
N LEU A 125 21.03 -84.28 8.40
CA LEU A 125 21.05 -83.51 9.65
C LEU A 125 19.93 -82.50 9.58
N LYS A 126 19.00 -82.57 10.51
CA LYS A 126 17.90 -81.61 10.63
C LYS A 126 18.03 -80.83 11.92
N LEU A 127 18.14 -79.51 11.83
CA LEU A 127 18.06 -78.62 13.00
C LEU A 127 16.76 -77.82 12.92
N GLY A 128 15.88 -77.99 13.91
CA GLY A 128 14.67 -77.19 14.05
C GLY A 128 14.96 -75.76 14.56
N ALA A 129 13.91 -74.94 14.65
CA ALA A 129 14.04 -73.56 15.12
C ALA A 129 14.71 -73.48 16.52
N SER A 130 15.68 -72.58 16.69
CA SER A 130 16.45 -72.42 17.94
C SER A 130 17.18 -73.69 18.45
N ALA A 131 17.26 -74.76 17.66
CA ALA A 131 18.03 -75.96 18.00
C ALA A 131 19.54 -75.66 18.00
N LYS A 132 20.32 -76.39 18.80
CA LYS A 132 21.77 -76.20 18.93
C LYS A 132 22.56 -77.47 18.70
N LEU A 133 23.62 -77.38 17.89
CA LEU A 133 24.66 -78.38 17.76
C LEU A 133 25.97 -77.79 18.31
N THR A 134 26.45 -78.28 19.44
CA THR A 134 27.69 -77.80 20.08
C THR A 134 28.80 -78.83 19.94
N ILE A 135 29.86 -78.51 19.21
CA ILE A 135 31.06 -79.31 19.03
C ILE A 135 32.10 -78.89 20.08
N LYS A 136 32.40 -79.79 21.00
CA LYS A 136 33.41 -79.67 22.06
C LYS A 136 34.35 -80.88 22.06
N SER A 137 34.62 -81.41 20.87
CA SER A 137 35.52 -82.54 20.68
C SER A 137 36.94 -82.05 20.45
N ALA A 138 37.85 -82.42 21.35
CA ALA A 138 39.27 -82.07 21.23
C ALA A 138 39.95 -82.75 20.03
N THR A 139 39.34 -83.79 19.45
CA THR A 139 39.81 -84.53 18.27
C THR A 139 39.22 -84.02 16.96
N TYR A 140 38.33 -83.03 16.97
CA TYR A 140 37.75 -82.46 15.76
C TYR A 140 38.83 -81.94 14.80
N GLN A 141 38.94 -82.53 13.60
CA GLN A 141 39.95 -82.23 12.57
C GLN A 141 39.33 -81.76 11.24
N ALA A 142 40.18 -81.30 10.31
CA ALA A 142 39.80 -80.88 8.96
C ALA A 142 39.08 -81.95 8.12
N GLN A 143 39.24 -83.25 8.42
CA GLN A 143 38.54 -84.36 7.77
C GLN A 143 37.28 -84.81 8.52
N SER A 144 37.06 -84.30 9.73
CA SER A 144 35.84 -84.55 10.48
C SER A 144 34.72 -83.77 9.79
N THR A 145 33.78 -84.49 9.19
CA THR A 145 32.54 -83.88 8.71
C THR A 145 31.75 -83.41 9.93
N ILE A 146 31.30 -82.15 9.96
CA ILE A 146 30.20 -81.76 10.88
C ILE A 146 29.01 -82.68 10.60
N TRP A 147 28.81 -82.95 9.31
CA TRP A 147 27.87 -83.92 8.79
C TRP A 147 28.29 -84.39 7.40
N ALA A 148 28.37 -85.71 7.15
CA ALA A 148 28.81 -86.24 5.84
C ALA A 148 27.67 -86.40 4.82
N GLY A 149 26.44 -86.06 5.21
CA GLY A 149 25.23 -86.21 4.37
C GLY A 149 24.54 -84.89 4.03
N THR A 150 23.21 -84.90 3.92
CA THR A 150 22.42 -83.70 3.55
C THR A 150 22.07 -82.86 4.79
N GLU A 151 22.10 -81.54 4.70
CA GLU A 151 21.76 -80.64 5.82
C GLU A 151 20.39 -79.97 5.57
N GLN A 152 19.55 -79.91 6.61
CA GLN A 152 18.25 -79.21 6.63
C GLN A 152 18.17 -78.37 7.90
N LEU A 153 18.74 -77.17 7.85
CA LEU A 153 18.93 -76.32 9.02
C LEU A 153 17.93 -75.16 9.01
N ASP A 154 17.18 -74.99 10.10
CA ASP A 154 16.35 -73.81 10.30
C ASP A 154 17.24 -72.55 10.45
N PRO A 155 16.87 -71.39 9.87
CA PRO A 155 17.67 -70.17 9.96
C PRO A 155 17.99 -69.70 11.39
N THR A 156 17.20 -70.10 12.39
CA THR A 156 17.36 -69.74 13.80
C THR A 156 18.14 -70.78 14.62
N SER A 157 18.51 -71.91 14.03
CA SER A 157 19.36 -72.93 14.67
C SER A 157 20.80 -72.43 14.86
N GLU A 158 21.57 -73.00 15.78
CA GLU A 158 22.96 -72.63 16.08
C GLU A 158 23.92 -73.82 15.96
N ILE A 159 24.99 -73.66 15.19
CA ILE A 159 26.17 -74.53 15.21
C ILE A 159 27.28 -73.81 15.98
N ARG A 160 27.76 -74.43 17.06
CA ARG A 160 28.76 -73.86 17.97
C ARG A 160 30.00 -74.74 18.07
N ILE A 161 31.18 -74.21 17.80
CA ILE A 161 32.47 -74.92 17.96
C ILE A 161 33.21 -74.33 19.17
N GLU A 162 33.43 -75.11 20.23
CA GLU A 162 34.14 -74.68 21.46
C GLU A 162 35.57 -75.25 21.56
N ASP A 163 35.86 -76.36 20.90
CA ASP A 163 37.19 -76.98 20.88
C ASP A 163 37.45 -77.68 19.53
N ALA A 164 38.71 -77.69 19.10
CA ALA A 164 39.19 -78.29 17.85
C ALA A 164 40.70 -78.55 17.93
N LEU A 165 41.28 -79.37 17.04
CA LEU A 165 42.74 -79.50 16.98
C LEU A 165 43.45 -78.19 16.60
N SER A 166 44.67 -78.02 17.09
CA SER A 166 45.55 -76.93 16.68
C SER A 166 45.79 -76.97 15.17
N ASN A 167 45.67 -75.81 14.52
CA ASN A 167 45.82 -75.63 13.08
C ASN A 167 44.77 -76.34 12.20
N ALA A 168 43.64 -76.73 12.77
CA ALA A 168 42.55 -77.36 12.03
C ALA A 168 41.86 -76.38 11.05
N VAL A 169 41.40 -76.94 9.93
CA VAL A 169 40.38 -76.33 9.07
C VAL A 169 39.03 -76.62 9.73
N LEU A 170 38.28 -75.57 10.09
CA LEU A 170 37.04 -75.70 10.87
C LEU A 170 35.87 -76.17 10.00
N PHE A 171 35.87 -75.82 8.72
CA PHE A 171 34.91 -76.29 7.72
C PHE A 171 35.64 -76.66 6.43
N ALA A 172 35.52 -77.90 5.96
CA ALA A 172 36.08 -78.31 4.67
C ALA A 172 34.96 -78.33 3.61
N PRO A 173 34.88 -77.34 2.68
CA PRO A 173 33.80 -77.26 1.71
C PRO A 173 33.64 -78.50 0.82
N SER A 174 34.74 -79.21 0.55
CA SER A 174 34.73 -80.49 -0.18
C SER A 174 33.96 -81.62 0.52
N LEU A 175 33.68 -81.47 1.81
CA LEU A 175 32.96 -82.43 2.65
C LEU A 175 31.55 -81.95 3.03
N MET A 176 31.12 -80.81 2.49
CA MET A 176 29.80 -80.22 2.76
C MET A 176 28.97 -80.19 1.48
N THR A 177 27.65 -80.35 1.60
CA THR A 177 26.73 -80.30 0.44
C THR A 177 26.42 -78.85 0.09
N ILE A 178 26.77 -78.40 -1.13
CA ILE A 178 26.43 -77.06 -1.62
C ILE A 178 24.92 -76.99 -1.90
N GLN A 179 24.22 -76.01 -1.33
CA GLN A 179 22.83 -75.71 -1.65
C GLN A 179 22.71 -74.50 -2.59
N ALA A 180 21.54 -74.31 -3.22
CA ALA A 180 21.29 -73.22 -4.18
C ALA A 180 21.60 -71.81 -3.64
N ASN A 181 21.60 -71.64 -2.31
CA ASN A 181 21.88 -70.37 -1.62
C ASN A 181 23.21 -70.37 -0.83
N GLY A 182 24.10 -71.36 -1.02
CA GLY A 182 25.32 -71.56 -0.21
C GLY A 182 25.11 -72.48 1.00
N TYR A 183 26.13 -72.63 1.85
CA TYR A 183 26.05 -73.46 3.06
C TYR A 183 25.19 -72.78 4.15
N LEU A 184 23.99 -73.30 4.41
CA LEU A 184 22.99 -72.75 5.34
C LEU A 184 23.23 -73.23 6.77
N LEU A 185 24.11 -72.58 7.54
CA LEU A 185 24.52 -73.03 8.88
C LEU A 185 23.74 -72.39 10.05
N GLY A 186 22.61 -71.72 9.79
CA GLY A 186 21.90 -70.93 10.81
C GLY A 186 22.84 -69.89 11.45
N LYS A 187 22.88 -69.83 12.78
CA LYS A 187 23.85 -69.07 13.58
C LYS A 187 25.14 -69.89 13.74
N LEU A 188 26.27 -69.31 13.35
CA LEU A 188 27.59 -69.90 13.58
C LEU A 188 28.28 -69.21 14.77
N SER A 189 28.69 -69.98 15.77
CA SER A 189 29.46 -69.50 16.92
C SER A 189 30.78 -70.29 17.07
N ILE A 190 31.94 -69.66 16.91
CA ILE A 190 33.24 -70.30 17.13
C ILE A 190 33.88 -69.67 18.37
N ALA A 191 34.06 -70.43 19.44
CA ALA A 191 34.58 -69.98 20.73
C ALA A 191 35.69 -70.90 21.21
N LEU A 192 36.82 -70.88 20.49
CA LEU A 192 37.93 -71.83 20.70
C LEU A 192 38.66 -71.55 22.01
N SER A 193 39.08 -72.60 22.70
CA SER A 193 39.72 -72.49 24.02
C SER A 193 41.25 -72.63 24.01
N LYS A 194 41.85 -73.20 22.95
CA LYS A 194 43.31 -73.44 22.87
C LYS A 194 44.10 -72.17 22.51
N THR A 195 45.15 -71.87 23.25
CA THR A 195 46.04 -70.72 22.99
C THR A 195 47.09 -71.03 21.92
N SER A 196 47.57 -70.00 21.22
CA SER A 196 48.71 -70.05 20.29
C SER A 196 48.53 -70.97 19.07
N SER A 197 47.30 -71.13 18.58
CA SER A 197 46.99 -71.95 17.38
C SER A 197 46.57 -71.07 16.18
N GLN A 198 46.80 -71.54 14.95
CA GLN A 198 46.37 -70.86 13.71
C GLN A 198 45.35 -71.70 12.94
N TRP A 199 44.07 -71.48 13.18
CA TRP A 199 42.98 -72.19 12.49
C TRP A 199 42.68 -71.59 11.12
N GLN A 200 42.03 -72.38 10.27
CA GLN A 200 41.46 -71.91 9.00
C GLN A 200 39.95 -72.11 9.03
N LEU A 201 39.17 -71.10 8.65
CA LEU A 201 37.71 -71.23 8.58
C LEU A 201 37.34 -72.24 7.49
N ILE A 202 37.92 -72.09 6.29
CA ILE A 202 37.74 -72.98 5.14
C ILE A 202 39.07 -73.21 4.39
N ASN A 203 39.17 -74.33 3.65
CA ASN A 203 40.36 -74.71 2.87
C ASN A 203 40.20 -74.54 1.34
N SER A 204 39.02 -74.17 0.85
CA SER A 204 38.77 -73.85 -0.57
C SER A 204 37.77 -72.69 -0.70
N ALA A 205 37.73 -72.07 -1.89
CA ALA A 205 36.79 -70.99 -2.19
C ALA A 205 35.36 -71.53 -2.25
N ALA A 206 34.52 -71.17 -1.28
CA ALA A 206 33.10 -71.51 -1.32
C ALA A 206 32.25 -70.46 -0.59
N SER A 207 31.05 -70.18 -1.13
CA SER A 207 30.11 -69.24 -0.52
C SER A 207 29.43 -69.89 0.68
N LEU A 208 29.74 -69.40 1.87
CA LEU A 208 29.03 -69.74 3.10
C LEU A 208 27.80 -68.82 3.24
N ALA A 209 26.68 -69.29 3.79
CA ALA A 209 25.45 -68.51 3.91
C ALA A 209 24.89 -68.60 5.35
N TYR A 210 25.17 -67.56 6.14
CA TYR A 210 24.88 -67.54 7.58
C TYR A 210 23.72 -66.61 7.96
N SER A 211 22.99 -66.94 9.02
CA SER A 211 22.01 -66.04 9.64
C SER A 211 22.64 -65.09 10.67
N THR A 212 23.68 -65.52 11.40
CA THR A 212 24.55 -64.66 12.22
C THR A 212 25.88 -65.38 12.44
N THR A 213 26.99 -64.65 12.58
CA THR A 213 28.32 -65.25 12.78
C THR A 213 29.06 -64.57 13.91
N ASN A 214 29.48 -65.34 14.91
CA ASN A 214 30.30 -64.87 16.03
C ASN A 214 31.56 -65.71 16.14
N PHE A 215 32.71 -65.04 16.13
CA PHE A 215 33.99 -65.67 16.38
C PHE A 215 34.60 -65.08 17.65
N SER A 216 35.14 -65.94 18.50
CA SER A 216 35.83 -65.63 19.74
C SER A 216 37.09 -66.49 19.83
N LEU A 217 38.26 -65.85 19.86
CA LEU A 217 39.56 -66.51 19.95
C LEU A 217 40.33 -66.08 21.20
N PRO A 218 41.20 -66.94 21.75
CA PRO A 218 42.19 -66.53 22.74
C PRO A 218 43.19 -65.53 22.14
N SER A 219 43.73 -64.64 22.97
CA SER A 219 44.54 -63.48 22.53
C SER A 219 45.78 -63.81 21.69
N THR A 220 46.39 -64.99 21.85
CA THR A 220 47.57 -65.42 21.09
C THR A 220 47.26 -66.29 19.88
N SER A 221 45.98 -66.57 19.63
CA SER A 221 45.54 -67.47 18.55
C SER A 221 45.05 -66.69 17.34
N SER A 222 44.93 -67.38 16.20
CA SER A 222 44.48 -66.76 14.95
C SER A 222 43.57 -67.63 14.08
N LEU A 223 42.74 -66.99 13.25
CA LEU A 223 41.83 -67.64 12.31
C LEU A 223 41.95 -67.03 10.91
N LEU A 224 42.31 -67.83 9.92
CA LEU A 224 42.27 -67.47 8.50
C LEU A 224 40.83 -67.58 7.98
N LEU A 225 40.21 -66.45 7.64
CA LEU A 225 38.82 -66.36 7.20
C LEU A 225 38.63 -66.80 5.74
N SER A 226 39.59 -66.49 4.87
CA SER A 226 39.51 -66.83 3.44
C SER A 226 40.83 -67.44 2.93
N PRO A 227 40.78 -68.61 2.24
CA PRO A 227 41.94 -69.22 1.63
C PRO A 227 42.19 -68.59 0.25
N GLY A 228 43.07 -67.58 0.18
CA GLY A 228 43.58 -67.04 -1.09
C GLY A 228 42.52 -66.40 -1.99
N ASN A 229 42.62 -66.64 -3.31
CA ASN A 229 41.65 -66.22 -4.34
C ASN A 229 40.24 -66.79 -4.10
N SER A 230 39.46 -66.17 -3.21
CA SER A 230 38.15 -66.69 -2.81
C SER A 230 37.22 -65.57 -2.35
N GLN A 231 35.90 -65.80 -2.47
CA GLN A 231 34.88 -64.94 -1.92
C GLN A 231 34.17 -65.66 -0.77
N VAL A 232 34.20 -65.07 0.42
CA VAL A 232 33.52 -65.55 1.62
C VAL A 232 32.41 -64.56 1.97
N ASN A 233 31.17 -65.04 2.03
CA ASN A 233 30.01 -64.23 2.34
C ASN A 233 29.51 -64.54 3.77
N PHE A 234 29.42 -63.53 4.61
CA PHE A 234 28.74 -63.55 5.91
C PHE A 234 27.37 -62.91 5.69
N GLY A 235 26.30 -63.70 5.63
CA GLY A 235 24.98 -63.25 5.18
C GLY A 235 24.32 -62.16 6.03
N GLN A 236 24.71 -62.02 7.30
CA GLN A 236 24.19 -61.01 8.24
C GLN A 236 25.34 -60.42 9.10
N HIS A 237 25.17 -60.31 10.43
CA HIS A 237 26.16 -59.76 11.34
C HIS A 237 27.39 -60.68 11.47
N LEU A 238 28.58 -60.07 11.45
CA LEU A 238 29.86 -60.70 11.77
C LEU A 238 30.47 -60.06 13.03
N THR A 239 30.58 -60.81 14.11
CA THR A 239 31.26 -60.39 15.34
C THR A 239 32.59 -61.11 15.47
N LEU A 240 33.67 -60.36 15.67
CA LEU A 240 35.04 -60.86 15.89
C LEU A 240 35.53 -60.45 17.28
N SER A 241 35.96 -61.42 18.09
CA SER A 241 36.39 -61.14 19.46
C SER A 241 37.67 -61.85 19.88
N GLY A 242 38.66 -61.09 20.32
CA GLY A 242 39.98 -61.61 20.74
C GLY A 242 40.79 -62.21 19.60
N GLY A 243 42.10 -62.35 19.83
CA GLY A 243 43.05 -62.95 18.87
C GLY A 243 43.19 -62.19 17.55
N THR A 244 43.73 -62.87 16.54
CA THR A 244 44.00 -62.30 15.21
C THR A 244 43.23 -63.02 14.11
N TYR A 245 42.46 -62.28 13.31
CA TYR A 245 41.76 -62.80 12.14
C TYR A 245 42.50 -62.38 10.87
N PHE A 246 42.76 -63.32 9.98
CA PHE A 246 43.40 -63.05 8.69
C PHE A 246 42.37 -63.09 7.57
N GLY A 247 42.30 -62.04 6.75
CA GLY A 247 41.49 -62.04 5.53
C GLY A 247 42.02 -63.08 4.54
N GLN A 248 43.29 -62.98 4.17
CA GLN A 248 44.00 -63.99 3.39
C GLN A 248 45.49 -64.13 3.78
N ASN A 249 46.12 -65.20 3.30
CA ASN A 249 47.55 -65.49 3.51
C ASN A 249 48.36 -65.73 2.21
N GLN A 250 47.81 -65.42 1.03
CA GLN A 250 48.55 -65.61 -0.22
C GLN A 250 49.39 -64.37 -0.58
N SER A 251 50.48 -64.61 -1.31
CA SER A 251 51.35 -63.55 -1.84
C SER A 251 50.81 -62.90 -3.12
N ASN A 252 49.74 -63.44 -3.73
CA ASN A 252 49.08 -62.87 -4.90
C ASN A 252 47.58 -63.23 -4.88
N GLY A 253 46.78 -62.48 -5.65
CA GLY A 253 45.37 -62.78 -5.82
C GLY A 253 44.42 -61.90 -5.00
N THR A 254 43.11 -62.09 -5.21
CA THR A 254 42.03 -61.32 -4.61
C THR A 254 41.16 -62.19 -3.70
N SER A 255 41.12 -61.85 -2.42
CA SER A 255 40.16 -62.37 -1.44
C SER A 255 39.07 -61.33 -1.18
N THR A 256 37.80 -61.72 -1.19
CA THR A 256 36.67 -60.86 -0.88
C THR A 256 35.90 -61.42 0.32
N LEU A 257 35.82 -60.65 1.41
CA LEU A 257 34.97 -60.92 2.55
C LEU A 257 33.75 -60.01 2.47
N VAL A 258 32.55 -60.55 2.34
CA VAL A 258 31.31 -59.76 2.28
C VAL A 258 30.57 -59.92 3.60
N VAL A 259 30.22 -58.83 4.28
CA VAL A 259 29.41 -58.80 5.50
C VAL A 259 28.07 -58.17 5.15
N GLY A 260 27.01 -58.97 5.26
CA GLY A 260 25.67 -58.62 4.84
C GLY A 260 24.96 -57.64 5.76
N GLN A 261 25.41 -57.52 7.03
CA GLN A 261 24.98 -56.49 7.97
C GLN A 261 26.19 -55.88 8.70
N ASP A 262 26.17 -55.85 10.04
CA ASP A 262 27.21 -55.20 10.84
C ASP A 262 28.49 -56.04 10.93
N LEU A 263 29.65 -55.39 10.85
CA LEU A 263 30.92 -55.93 11.30
C LEU A 263 31.25 -55.34 12.67
N GLN A 264 31.35 -56.19 13.69
CA GLN A 264 31.70 -55.79 15.05
C GLN A 264 33.01 -56.43 15.50
N MET A 265 33.92 -55.65 16.09
CA MET A 265 35.20 -56.09 16.65
C MET A 265 35.35 -55.65 18.10
N ALA A 266 35.64 -56.58 19.01
CA ALA A 266 35.77 -56.31 20.44
C ALA A 266 36.82 -57.17 21.17
N ASN A 267 37.32 -56.73 22.32
CA ASN A 267 38.26 -57.48 23.18
C ASN A 267 39.65 -57.68 22.56
N SER A 268 40.31 -56.58 22.15
CA SER A 268 41.67 -56.59 21.59
C SER A 268 41.82 -57.43 20.31
N THR A 269 40.79 -57.41 19.46
CA THR A 269 40.80 -58.14 18.19
C THR A 269 41.70 -57.44 17.16
N VAL A 270 42.53 -58.21 16.45
CA VAL A 270 43.25 -57.74 15.27
C VAL A 270 42.63 -58.37 14.02
N LEU A 271 42.12 -57.56 13.09
CA LEU A 271 41.75 -58.03 11.75
C LEU A 271 42.84 -57.63 10.77
N GLN A 272 43.68 -58.59 10.37
CA GLN A 272 44.72 -58.41 9.37
C GLN A 272 44.19 -58.80 7.99
N LEU A 273 43.98 -57.83 7.12
CA LEU A 273 43.44 -58.06 5.78
C LEU A 273 44.32 -59.01 4.96
N ASN A 274 45.63 -58.78 4.95
CA ASN A 274 46.62 -59.64 4.29
C ASN A 274 47.71 -60.02 5.29
N GLN A 275 47.90 -61.32 5.49
CA GLN A 275 48.97 -61.86 6.31
C GLN A 275 50.34 -61.71 5.61
N THR A 276 50.39 -61.94 4.29
CA THR A 276 51.64 -61.92 3.50
C THR A 276 51.97 -60.51 3.00
N ALA A 277 53.24 -60.14 3.07
CA ALA A 277 53.78 -58.86 2.63
C ALA A 277 54.02 -58.81 1.11
N SER A 278 52.96 -58.64 0.32
CA SER A 278 53.06 -58.57 -1.15
C SER A 278 52.17 -57.49 -1.78
N ALA A 279 52.72 -56.71 -2.71
CA ALA A 279 51.99 -55.68 -3.44
C ALA A 279 50.86 -56.22 -4.33
N THR A 280 50.89 -57.51 -4.68
CA THR A 280 49.92 -58.17 -5.56
C THR A 280 48.82 -58.92 -4.80
N ALA A 281 48.87 -58.98 -3.47
CA ALA A 281 47.80 -59.53 -2.63
C ALA A 281 46.71 -58.47 -2.41
N VAL A 282 45.45 -58.85 -2.61
CA VAL A 282 44.29 -57.96 -2.54
C VAL A 282 43.22 -58.53 -1.63
N THR A 283 42.93 -57.88 -0.51
CA THR A 283 41.78 -58.24 0.33
C THR A 283 40.74 -57.14 0.31
N LEU A 284 39.53 -57.47 -0.14
CA LEU A 284 38.36 -56.60 -0.12
C LEU A 284 37.45 -57.03 1.03
N LEU A 285 37.16 -56.12 1.95
CA LEU A 285 36.17 -56.32 3.00
C LEU A 285 34.95 -55.46 2.69
N GLU A 286 33.88 -56.05 2.17
CA GLU A 286 32.63 -55.36 1.90
C GLU A 286 31.72 -55.41 3.13
N VAL A 287 31.21 -54.27 3.57
CA VAL A 287 30.26 -54.16 4.69
C VAL A 287 29.03 -53.43 4.19
N LYS A 288 27.83 -53.97 4.47
CA LYS A 288 26.56 -53.38 4.04
C LYS A 288 25.87 -52.50 5.09
N GLU A 289 26.10 -52.75 6.38
CA GLU A 289 25.55 -51.95 7.48
C GLU A 289 26.68 -51.30 8.29
N ASN A 290 26.74 -51.47 9.61
CA ASN A 290 27.65 -50.70 10.45
C ASN A 290 29.05 -51.35 10.56
N LEU A 291 30.10 -50.51 10.63
CA LEU A 291 31.46 -50.90 10.97
C LEU A 291 31.77 -50.44 12.40
N LEU A 292 31.84 -51.39 13.33
CA LEU A 292 31.96 -51.15 14.77
C LEU A 292 33.26 -51.78 15.29
N VAL A 293 34.23 -50.97 15.70
CA VAL A 293 35.54 -51.41 16.22
C VAL A 293 35.81 -50.69 17.53
N ASP A 294 35.95 -51.44 18.63
CA ASP A 294 36.28 -50.87 19.94
C ASP A 294 37.68 -50.23 19.97
N ASN A 295 38.01 -49.54 21.07
CA ASN A 295 39.28 -48.82 21.21
C ASN A 295 40.51 -49.73 21.42
N THR A 296 40.31 -51.02 21.69
CA THR A 296 41.40 -51.99 21.90
C THR A 296 41.69 -52.81 20.64
N SER A 297 40.76 -52.83 19.68
CA SER A 297 40.84 -53.60 18.46
C SER A 297 41.47 -52.80 17.33
N SER A 298 41.97 -53.47 16.29
CA SER A 298 42.56 -52.79 15.13
C SER A 298 42.32 -53.55 13.83
N ILE A 299 42.16 -52.79 12.74
CA ILE A 299 42.16 -53.34 11.38
C ILE A 299 43.47 -52.92 10.74
N VAL A 300 44.25 -53.90 10.34
CA VAL A 300 45.61 -53.71 9.83
C VAL A 300 45.77 -54.37 8.48
N ASN A 301 46.67 -53.83 7.68
CA ASN A 301 47.14 -54.47 6.46
C ASN A 301 48.67 -54.55 6.49
N SER A 302 49.23 -55.49 5.73
CA SER A 302 50.68 -55.59 5.62
C SER A 302 51.26 -54.34 4.96
N ALA A 303 52.41 -53.88 5.47
CA ALA A 303 53.01 -52.59 5.13
C ALA A 303 53.51 -52.46 3.68
N THR A 304 53.59 -53.57 2.93
CA THR A 304 54.02 -53.59 1.52
C THR A 304 52.89 -53.90 0.54
N VAL A 305 51.67 -54.10 1.05
CA VAL A 305 50.48 -54.34 0.22
C VAL A 305 49.97 -53.01 -0.33
N SER A 306 49.58 -53.01 -1.60
CA SER A 306 48.95 -51.83 -2.20
C SER A 306 47.64 -51.49 -1.49
N THR A 307 47.57 -50.29 -0.91
CA THR A 307 46.36 -49.80 -0.25
C THR A 307 45.30 -49.32 -1.24
N SER A 308 45.62 -49.17 -2.53
CA SER A 308 44.63 -48.79 -3.54
C SER A 308 43.69 -49.94 -3.90
N THR A 309 44.13 -51.19 -3.71
CA THR A 309 43.39 -52.40 -4.08
C THR A 309 42.84 -53.14 -2.86
N SER A 310 43.60 -53.22 -1.75
CA SER A 310 43.13 -53.81 -0.50
C SER A 310 42.45 -52.79 0.41
N GLY A 311 41.32 -53.16 1.02
CA GLY A 311 40.66 -52.30 2.01
C GLY A 311 39.20 -52.65 2.27
N ILE A 312 38.56 -51.76 3.01
CA ILE A 312 37.15 -51.84 3.40
C ILE A 312 36.31 -51.08 2.37
N LYS A 313 35.22 -51.69 1.90
CA LYS A 313 34.24 -51.12 0.98
C LYS A 313 32.88 -51.07 1.69
N LEU A 314 32.37 -49.87 1.95
CA LEU A 314 31.02 -49.68 2.46
C LEU A 314 30.05 -49.66 1.28
N THR A 315 29.12 -50.60 1.23
CA THR A 315 28.24 -50.88 0.07
C THR A 315 26.74 -50.69 0.35
N GLY A 316 26.37 -50.36 1.59
CA GLY A 316 24.99 -50.09 2.00
C GLY A 316 24.38 -48.82 1.41
N THR A 317 23.12 -48.91 0.96
CA THR A 317 22.35 -47.78 0.40
C THR A 317 21.77 -46.84 1.47
N ASP A 318 21.57 -47.36 2.68
CA ASP A 318 21.21 -46.61 3.87
C ASP A 318 22.45 -46.11 4.63
N TRP A 319 22.24 -45.30 5.67
CA TRP A 319 23.35 -44.73 6.45
C TRP A 319 24.07 -45.79 7.29
N GLN A 320 25.28 -46.14 6.87
CA GLN A 320 26.18 -47.03 7.59
C GLN A 320 26.97 -46.26 8.67
N THR A 321 26.94 -46.70 9.92
CA THR A 321 27.73 -46.07 10.98
C THR A 321 29.16 -46.60 10.98
N ILE A 322 30.14 -45.69 10.94
CA ILE A 322 31.56 -45.97 11.15
C ILE A 322 31.90 -45.55 12.58
N SER A 323 32.02 -46.53 13.47
CA SER A 323 32.46 -46.35 14.85
C SER A 323 33.76 -47.11 15.05
N VAL A 324 34.88 -46.53 14.59
CA VAL A 324 36.21 -47.16 14.67
C VAL A 324 37.04 -46.42 15.70
N ALA A 325 36.89 -46.80 16.97
CA ALA A 325 37.63 -46.18 18.06
C ALA A 325 39.09 -46.67 18.11
N GLY A 326 39.32 -47.87 17.58
CA GLY A 326 40.63 -48.49 17.40
C GLY A 326 41.39 -47.96 16.19
N GLN A 327 42.51 -48.62 15.86
CA GLN A 327 43.39 -48.17 14.78
C GLN A 327 43.03 -48.78 13.42
N LEU A 328 43.12 -47.95 12.37
CA LEU A 328 43.07 -48.37 10.97
C LEU A 328 44.43 -48.10 10.32
N ASN A 329 45.23 -49.16 10.11
CA ASN A 329 46.65 -49.05 9.73
C ASN A 329 46.96 -49.77 8.42
N HIS A 330 47.46 -49.04 7.43
CA HIS A 330 47.66 -49.44 6.03
C HIS A 330 46.41 -49.97 5.33
N VAL A 331 45.23 -49.54 5.78
CA VAL A 331 43.93 -49.98 5.24
C VAL A 331 43.24 -48.79 4.58
N SER A 332 42.76 -48.97 3.35
CA SER A 332 41.86 -47.99 2.73
C SER A 332 40.42 -48.25 3.11
N LEU A 333 39.63 -47.19 3.26
CA LEU A 333 38.19 -47.24 3.48
C LEU A 333 37.51 -46.53 2.31
N THR A 334 36.57 -47.17 1.64
CA THR A 334 35.87 -46.60 0.48
C THR A 334 34.38 -46.62 0.71
N VAL A 335 33.73 -45.45 0.67
CA VAL A 335 32.28 -45.35 0.54
C VAL A 335 31.96 -45.50 -0.94
N LYS A 336 31.34 -46.63 -1.31
CA LYS A 336 31.09 -46.97 -2.71
C LYS A 336 29.99 -46.11 -3.32
N THR A 337 29.98 -46.00 -4.64
CA THR A 337 28.89 -45.36 -5.40
C THR A 337 27.51 -45.82 -4.93
N GLY A 338 26.60 -44.87 -4.68
CA GLY A 338 25.25 -45.11 -4.17
C GLY A 338 25.17 -45.40 -2.66
N SER A 339 26.31 -45.49 -1.98
CA SER A 339 26.36 -45.80 -0.54
C SER A 339 26.46 -44.56 0.34
N LYS A 340 26.01 -44.69 1.58
CA LYS A 340 26.07 -43.61 2.58
C LYS A 340 26.73 -44.09 3.85
N ALA A 341 27.61 -43.28 4.44
CA ALA A 341 28.32 -43.62 5.67
C ALA A 341 28.45 -42.42 6.60
N ARG A 342 28.32 -42.63 7.91
CA ARG A 342 28.41 -41.59 8.93
C ARG A 342 29.39 -41.97 10.03
N LEU A 343 30.29 -41.06 10.41
CA LEU A 343 31.17 -41.26 11.55
C LEU A 343 30.41 -41.14 12.88
N ALA A 344 30.74 -42.00 13.83
CA ALA A 344 30.28 -41.92 15.23
C ALA A 344 31.41 -41.57 16.21
N ASN A 345 32.66 -41.49 15.73
CA ASN A 345 33.83 -41.08 16.48
C ASN A 345 34.93 -40.58 15.51
N ASN A 346 36.02 -40.07 16.08
CA ASN A 346 37.19 -39.68 15.29
C ASN A 346 37.83 -40.92 14.66
N LEU A 347 38.10 -40.86 13.35
CA LEU A 347 38.74 -41.93 12.61
C LEU A 347 40.24 -41.66 12.46
N ALA A 348 41.06 -42.45 13.14
CA ALA A 348 42.52 -42.35 13.08
C ALA A 348 43.10 -43.25 11.98
N LEU A 349 43.75 -42.64 10.98
CA LEU A 349 44.42 -43.31 9.87
C LEU A 349 45.93 -43.27 10.06
N ASN A 350 46.60 -44.43 9.99
CA ASN A 350 48.07 -44.57 9.93
C ASN A 350 48.82 -43.58 10.85
N GLN A 351 49.00 -43.92 12.13
CA GLN A 351 49.63 -42.99 13.08
C GLN A 351 51.09 -42.62 12.70
N ASN A 352 51.77 -43.50 11.96
CA ASN A 352 53.12 -43.28 11.47
C ASN A 352 53.13 -42.92 9.98
N ASN A 353 54.08 -42.08 9.58
CA ASN A 353 54.23 -41.68 8.18
C ASN A 353 54.67 -42.89 7.34
N SER A 354 53.84 -43.27 6.37
CA SER A 354 54.08 -44.39 5.47
C SER A 354 53.74 -44.00 4.03
N VAL A 355 54.52 -44.48 3.07
CA VAL A 355 54.21 -44.34 1.63
C VAL A 355 52.99 -45.17 1.26
N TYR A 356 52.75 -46.26 1.97
CA TYR A 356 51.59 -47.16 1.84
C TYR A 356 50.48 -46.81 2.84
N ALA A 357 50.35 -45.53 3.19
CA ALA A 357 49.25 -45.08 4.03
C ALA A 357 47.89 -45.33 3.33
N GLY A 358 46.91 -45.84 4.07
CA GLY A 358 45.54 -46.03 3.59
C GLY A 358 44.83 -44.74 3.20
N THR A 359 43.84 -44.87 2.30
CA THR A 359 43.03 -43.75 1.79
C THR A 359 41.58 -43.91 2.23
N VAL A 360 40.98 -42.85 2.78
CA VAL A 360 39.52 -42.72 2.86
C VAL A 360 39.02 -42.12 1.55
N THR A 361 38.21 -42.87 0.80
CA THR A 361 37.65 -42.47 -0.49
C THR A 361 36.13 -42.35 -0.40
N VAL A 362 35.58 -41.26 -0.92
CA VAL A 362 34.14 -41.09 -1.18
C VAL A 362 33.95 -41.06 -2.69
N GLU A 363 33.38 -42.14 -3.26
CA GLU A 363 33.20 -42.29 -4.71
C GLU A 363 32.08 -41.40 -5.26
N ASN A 364 31.98 -41.33 -6.60
CA ASN A 364 30.88 -40.65 -7.29
C ASN A 364 29.51 -41.21 -6.85
N GLY A 365 28.57 -40.34 -6.45
CA GLY A 365 27.25 -40.74 -5.96
C GLY A 365 27.24 -41.31 -4.54
N ALA A 366 28.38 -41.35 -3.84
CA ALA A 366 28.47 -41.74 -2.44
C ALA A 366 28.34 -40.54 -1.49
N ALA A 367 27.95 -40.77 -0.24
CA ALA A 367 27.88 -39.72 0.78
C ALA A 367 28.62 -40.11 2.07
N LEU A 368 29.44 -39.20 2.58
CA LEU A 368 30.06 -39.31 3.90
C LEU A 368 29.58 -38.18 4.80
N ASP A 369 29.05 -38.53 5.97
CA ASP A 369 28.73 -37.62 7.05
C ASP A 369 29.75 -37.74 8.17
N PHE A 370 30.37 -36.62 8.53
CA PHE A 370 31.33 -36.61 9.63
C PHE A 370 30.67 -36.74 11.00
N GLY A 371 29.34 -36.66 11.10
CA GLY A 371 28.62 -36.76 12.36
C GLY A 371 28.99 -35.64 13.34
N VAL A 372 28.41 -35.68 14.54
CA VAL A 372 28.73 -34.77 15.64
C VAL A 372 28.81 -35.53 16.96
N ASP A 373 29.62 -35.02 17.88
CA ASP A 373 29.65 -35.46 19.26
C ASP A 373 28.48 -34.88 20.09
N GLY A 374 28.41 -35.24 21.37
CA GLY A 374 27.37 -34.76 22.29
C GLY A 374 27.39 -33.25 22.55
N THR A 375 28.42 -32.54 22.09
CA THR A 375 28.53 -31.07 22.17
C THR A 375 28.23 -30.37 20.84
N GLY A 376 27.91 -31.13 19.79
CA GLY A 376 27.64 -30.61 18.45
C GLY A 376 28.88 -30.37 17.60
N ASN A 377 30.07 -30.74 18.08
CA ASN A 377 31.31 -30.64 17.32
C ASN A 377 31.46 -31.82 16.37
N GLY A 378 31.87 -31.56 15.13
CA GLY A 378 32.04 -32.60 14.12
C GLY A 378 33.22 -33.55 14.39
N TYR A 379 33.04 -34.85 14.15
CA TYR A 379 34.16 -35.80 14.20
C TYR A 379 35.15 -35.55 13.06
N VAL A 380 36.38 -36.02 13.26
CA VAL A 380 37.49 -35.78 12.33
C VAL A 380 38.13 -37.06 11.83
N ILE A 381 38.61 -37.02 10.59
CA ILE A 381 39.53 -38.01 10.04
C ILE A 381 40.94 -37.47 10.20
N LEU A 382 41.78 -38.13 10.98
CA LEU A 382 43.11 -37.63 11.36
C LEU A 382 44.23 -38.65 11.10
N GLY A 383 45.48 -38.19 11.17
CA GLY A 383 46.69 -39.03 11.09
C GLY A 383 47.45 -38.87 9.78
N GLN A 384 48.29 -39.85 9.41
CA GLN A 384 49.16 -39.75 8.23
C GLN A 384 48.54 -40.43 6.97
N GLY A 385 47.22 -40.65 6.94
CA GLY A 385 46.48 -41.21 5.81
C GLY A 385 46.30 -40.27 4.61
N TYR A 386 45.55 -40.74 3.61
CA TYR A 386 45.03 -39.94 2.51
C TYR A 386 43.52 -39.78 2.62
N PHE A 387 43.00 -38.66 2.13
CA PHE A 387 41.59 -38.42 1.95
C PHE A 387 41.31 -38.03 0.50
N ARG A 388 40.33 -38.68 -0.13
CA ARG A 388 39.95 -38.47 -1.53
C ARG A 388 38.43 -38.37 -1.68
N LEU A 389 37.95 -37.23 -2.13
CA LEU A 389 36.57 -37.03 -2.58
C LEU A 389 36.55 -36.99 -4.10
N ASP A 390 35.85 -37.94 -4.71
CA ASP A 390 35.69 -38.03 -6.17
C ASP A 390 34.62 -37.07 -6.70
N GLN A 391 34.60 -36.86 -8.02
CA GLN A 391 33.55 -36.11 -8.70
C GLN A 391 32.17 -36.70 -8.37
N GLY A 392 31.20 -35.84 -8.04
CA GLY A 392 29.84 -36.27 -7.69
C GLY A 392 29.69 -36.93 -6.31
N GLY A 393 30.78 -37.07 -5.53
CA GLY A 393 30.69 -37.47 -4.13
C GLY A 393 30.06 -36.37 -3.25
N THR A 394 29.53 -36.74 -2.08
CA THR A 394 28.89 -35.82 -1.14
C THR A 394 29.55 -35.86 0.24
N LEU A 395 29.84 -34.68 0.81
CA LEU A 395 30.31 -34.55 2.18
C LEU A 395 29.32 -33.75 3.02
N HIS A 396 28.93 -34.29 4.19
CA HIS A 396 28.25 -33.54 5.24
C HIS A 396 29.27 -33.07 6.28
N ILE A 397 29.57 -31.77 6.21
CA ILE A 397 30.59 -31.04 6.94
C ILE A 397 30.00 -30.55 8.26
N THR A 398 30.62 -30.96 9.36
CA THR A 398 30.10 -30.71 10.71
C THR A 398 31.08 -29.95 11.61
N SER A 399 32.34 -29.80 11.20
CA SER A 399 33.35 -29.04 11.95
C SER A 399 33.09 -27.54 11.87
N ALA A 400 33.27 -26.83 12.99
CA ALA A 400 33.25 -25.37 13.04
C ALA A 400 34.27 -24.72 12.07
N GLN A 401 35.38 -25.40 11.80
CA GLN A 401 36.45 -24.92 10.94
C GLN A 401 36.24 -25.26 9.45
N GLY A 402 35.15 -25.94 9.10
CA GLY A 402 34.82 -26.33 7.73
C GLY A 402 35.72 -27.43 7.18
N ILE A 403 36.09 -27.31 5.91
CA ILE A 403 37.06 -28.18 5.24
C ILE A 403 38.24 -27.35 4.75
N ASN A 404 39.45 -27.77 5.13
CA ASN A 404 40.69 -27.12 4.70
C ASN A 404 41.52 -28.04 3.81
N ALA A 405 42.17 -27.43 2.80
CA ALA A 405 43.09 -28.10 1.89
C ALA A 405 44.35 -28.60 2.62
N THR A 406 44.77 -27.93 3.70
CA THR A 406 45.95 -28.24 4.53
C THR A 406 45.67 -27.93 6.01
N GLY A 407 46.59 -28.30 6.90
CA GLY A 407 46.62 -27.90 8.31
C GLY A 407 45.81 -28.80 9.26
N THR A 408 45.93 -28.59 10.57
CA THR A 408 45.36 -29.47 11.61
C THR A 408 43.92 -29.13 12.02
N SER A 409 43.15 -28.45 11.16
CA SER A 409 41.79 -27.99 11.48
C SER A 409 40.77 -28.40 10.41
N GLY A 410 39.50 -28.52 10.81
CA GLY A 410 38.39 -28.98 9.96
C GLY A 410 38.06 -30.46 10.17
N ASN A 411 37.11 -30.98 9.39
CA ASN A 411 36.69 -32.39 9.47
C ASN A 411 37.75 -33.38 8.93
N VAL A 412 38.67 -32.93 8.08
CA VAL A 412 39.76 -33.74 7.53
C VAL A 412 41.07 -33.13 8.01
N GLN A 413 41.88 -33.92 8.73
CA GLN A 413 43.10 -33.51 9.42
C GLN A 413 44.28 -34.45 9.11
N VAL A 414 44.33 -34.97 7.88
CA VAL A 414 45.48 -35.77 7.40
C VAL A 414 46.61 -34.89 6.84
N THR A 415 47.84 -35.38 6.78
CA THR A 415 49.04 -34.62 6.35
C THR A 415 48.83 -33.77 5.09
N ASP A 416 49.41 -32.57 5.07
CA ASP A 416 49.04 -31.44 4.18
C ASP A 416 49.05 -31.70 2.66
N THR A 417 49.77 -32.70 2.16
CA THR A 417 49.79 -33.06 0.72
C THR A 417 48.85 -34.20 0.34
N ARG A 418 48.05 -34.72 1.29
CA ARG A 418 47.32 -36.00 1.16
C ARG A 418 45.80 -35.84 1.11
N ARG A 419 45.29 -34.65 0.76
CA ARG A 419 43.85 -34.36 0.65
C ARG A 419 43.48 -33.95 -0.76
N THR A 420 42.48 -34.62 -1.32
CA THR A 420 41.92 -34.28 -2.62
C THR A 420 40.43 -34.05 -2.49
N PHE A 421 39.98 -32.83 -2.82
CA PHE A 421 38.56 -32.46 -2.85
C PHE A 421 38.18 -32.07 -4.28
N ASN A 422 37.44 -32.95 -4.96
CA ASN A 422 37.00 -32.66 -6.31
C ASN A 422 36.04 -31.46 -6.34
N GLN A 423 36.30 -30.50 -7.25
CA GLN A 423 35.54 -29.26 -7.34
C GLN A 423 34.19 -29.43 -8.07
N VAL A 424 33.77 -30.66 -8.36
CA VAL A 424 32.46 -31.02 -8.92
C VAL A 424 31.70 -31.95 -7.94
N ALA A 425 32.08 -31.92 -6.67
CA ALA A 425 31.40 -32.64 -5.60
C ALA A 425 30.31 -31.78 -4.93
N THR A 426 29.56 -32.40 -4.01
CA THR A 426 28.56 -31.75 -3.17
C THR A 426 29.11 -31.55 -1.75
N PHE A 427 29.07 -30.31 -1.27
CA PHE A 427 29.54 -29.89 0.05
C PHE A 427 28.34 -29.39 0.86
N ILE A 428 27.93 -30.14 1.88
CA ILE A 428 26.78 -29.82 2.73
C ILE A 428 27.29 -29.38 4.09
N TYR A 429 27.13 -28.11 4.46
CA TYR A 429 27.43 -27.63 5.80
C TYR A 429 26.24 -27.89 6.70
N SER A 430 26.36 -28.87 7.61
CA SER A 430 25.27 -29.38 8.45
C SER A 430 25.65 -29.52 9.92
N GLY A 431 26.69 -28.80 10.38
CA GLY A 431 27.08 -28.78 11.79
C GLY A 431 26.02 -28.14 12.69
N GLN A 432 26.08 -28.44 13.99
CA GLN A 432 25.17 -27.85 15.00
C GLN A 432 25.75 -26.59 15.67
N VAL A 433 26.97 -26.22 15.30
CA VAL A 433 27.70 -25.03 15.76
C VAL A 433 27.93 -24.06 14.59
N PRO A 434 28.25 -22.78 14.84
CA PRO A 434 28.70 -21.88 13.78
C PRO A 434 29.89 -22.46 13.02
N GLN A 435 29.79 -22.49 11.69
CA GLN A 435 30.84 -22.98 10.81
C GLN A 435 31.45 -21.86 9.99
N GLN A 436 32.64 -22.13 9.47
CA GLN A 436 33.18 -21.44 8.30
C GLN A 436 33.35 -22.44 7.15
N THR A 437 33.51 -21.95 5.93
CA THR A 437 33.71 -22.82 4.77
C THR A 437 35.09 -23.51 4.74
N GLY A 438 36.09 -22.90 5.35
CA GLY A 438 37.49 -23.31 5.20
C GLY A 438 38.06 -22.88 3.84
N ASN A 439 39.24 -23.37 3.47
CA ASN A 439 40.01 -22.90 2.31
C ASN A 439 40.07 -23.91 1.13
N VAL A 440 39.16 -24.89 1.09
CA VAL A 440 39.15 -25.95 0.06
C VAL A 440 38.72 -25.48 -1.34
N PHE A 441 38.00 -24.37 -1.43
CA PHE A 441 37.47 -23.87 -2.69
C PHE A 441 38.53 -23.06 -3.44
N THR A 442 38.82 -23.46 -4.68
CA THR A 442 39.73 -22.74 -5.57
C THR A 442 39.02 -21.59 -6.29
N SER A 443 39.78 -20.65 -6.83
CA SER A 443 39.26 -19.51 -7.59
C SER A 443 38.64 -19.90 -8.94
N THR A 444 38.91 -21.11 -9.44
CA THR A 444 38.38 -21.61 -10.71
C THR A 444 36.90 -21.99 -10.58
N ALA A 445 36.08 -21.42 -11.47
CA ALA A 445 34.67 -21.75 -11.59
C ALA A 445 34.48 -23.23 -11.92
N SER A 446 33.58 -23.92 -11.21
CA SER A 446 33.29 -25.34 -11.46
C SER A 446 31.84 -25.69 -11.12
N GLY A 447 31.39 -26.88 -11.53
CA GLY A 447 30.05 -27.39 -11.27
C GLY A 447 29.80 -27.89 -9.83
N LYS A 448 30.47 -27.33 -8.82
CA LYS A 448 30.28 -27.69 -7.40
C LYS A 448 28.89 -27.33 -6.91
N ILE A 449 28.41 -28.13 -5.95
CA ILE A 449 27.17 -27.87 -5.22
C ILE A 449 27.55 -27.54 -3.78
N VAL A 450 27.14 -26.38 -3.30
CA VAL A 450 27.33 -25.96 -1.89
C VAL A 450 25.95 -25.84 -1.26
N ILE A 451 25.71 -26.60 -0.19
CA ILE A 451 24.44 -26.62 0.52
C ILE A 451 24.66 -26.14 1.95
N ILE A 452 23.87 -25.16 2.38
CA ILE A 452 23.83 -24.65 3.75
C ILE A 452 22.61 -25.27 4.43
N ASP A 453 22.88 -26.25 5.27
CA ASP A 453 21.89 -27.00 6.07
C ASP A 453 22.20 -26.92 7.57
N ASN A 454 22.96 -25.89 7.97
CA ASN A 454 23.36 -25.62 9.34
C ASN A 454 22.29 -24.73 10.00
N PRO A 455 21.72 -25.10 11.17
CA PRO A 455 20.68 -24.33 11.83
C PRO A 455 21.15 -23.00 12.44
N THR A 456 22.46 -22.81 12.55
CA THR A 456 23.12 -21.60 13.08
C THR A 456 23.60 -20.68 11.96
N SER A 457 24.90 -20.68 11.64
CA SER A 457 25.52 -19.86 10.61
C SER A 457 26.72 -20.52 9.96
N VAL A 458 26.94 -20.25 8.68
CA VAL A 458 28.15 -20.59 7.92
C VAL A 458 28.78 -19.31 7.38
N THR A 459 30.02 -19.02 7.74
CA THR A 459 30.76 -17.85 7.27
C THR A 459 31.69 -18.21 6.11
N LEU A 460 31.68 -17.41 5.05
CA LEU A 460 32.59 -17.58 3.92
C LEU A 460 34.01 -17.11 4.31
N THR A 461 34.95 -18.04 4.34
CA THR A 461 36.39 -17.75 4.56
C THR A 461 37.10 -17.26 3.30
N SER A 462 36.62 -17.64 2.13
CA SER A 462 37.14 -17.21 0.82
C SER A 462 36.00 -17.16 -0.20
N GLY A 463 36.20 -16.45 -1.31
CA GLY A 463 35.23 -16.41 -2.40
C GLY A 463 35.02 -17.79 -3.03
N ILE A 464 33.77 -18.13 -3.36
CA ILE A 464 33.41 -19.40 -4.00
C ILE A 464 32.86 -19.10 -5.39
N ASN A 465 33.49 -19.65 -6.43
CA ASN A 465 33.04 -19.46 -7.81
C ASN A 465 32.33 -20.71 -8.34
N ILE A 466 31.03 -20.59 -8.66
CA ILE A 466 30.16 -21.69 -9.11
C ILE A 466 29.78 -21.49 -10.58
N SER A 467 29.92 -22.53 -11.39
CA SER A 467 29.58 -22.53 -12.82
C SER A 467 28.31 -23.34 -13.09
N ASN A 468 27.46 -22.87 -14.00
CA ASN A 468 26.34 -23.63 -14.56
C ASN A 468 26.73 -24.53 -15.74
N ASN A 469 28.02 -24.63 -16.08
CA ASN A 469 28.47 -25.40 -17.24
C ASN A 469 28.16 -26.90 -17.06
N THR A 470 27.25 -27.41 -17.89
CA THR A 470 26.81 -28.81 -17.85
C THR A 470 27.86 -29.81 -18.32
N ALA A 471 28.91 -29.33 -19.00
CA ALA A 471 30.09 -30.14 -19.32
C ALA A 471 30.96 -30.41 -18.08
N LEU A 472 30.85 -29.60 -17.03
CA LEU A 472 31.58 -29.80 -15.76
C LEU A 472 30.76 -30.64 -14.77
N ALA A 473 29.46 -30.39 -14.64
CA ALA A 473 28.51 -31.16 -13.82
C ALA A 473 27.19 -31.30 -14.58
N PRO A 474 26.57 -32.49 -14.68
CA PRO A 474 25.35 -32.69 -15.48
C PRO A 474 24.21 -31.69 -15.21
N ASP A 475 24.00 -31.30 -13.94
CA ASP A 475 22.96 -30.36 -13.52
C ASP A 475 23.45 -28.90 -13.38
N GLY A 476 24.73 -28.65 -13.68
CA GLY A 476 25.43 -27.42 -13.30
C GLY A 476 25.64 -27.28 -11.78
N GLY A 477 26.49 -26.34 -11.39
CA GLY A 477 26.73 -26.02 -9.98
C GLY A 477 25.65 -25.11 -9.39
N ARG A 478 25.46 -25.18 -8.08
CA ARG A 478 24.54 -24.30 -7.34
C ARG A 478 24.96 -24.02 -5.91
N LEU A 479 24.51 -22.88 -5.41
CA LEU A 479 24.39 -22.61 -3.98
C LEU A 479 22.95 -22.90 -3.54
N GLU A 480 22.78 -23.70 -2.50
CA GLU A 480 21.48 -24.02 -1.91
C GLU A 480 21.47 -23.66 -0.42
N ILE A 481 20.51 -22.85 0.02
CA ILE A 481 20.33 -22.49 1.43
C ILE A 481 19.00 -23.06 1.91
N ARG A 482 19.07 -23.99 2.87
CA ARG A 482 17.90 -24.68 3.44
C ARG A 482 17.49 -24.08 4.78
N GLN A 483 18.46 -23.79 5.64
CA GLN A 483 18.24 -23.22 6.98
C GLN A 483 19.45 -22.41 7.48
N GLY A 484 19.29 -21.77 8.64
CA GLY A 484 20.32 -20.94 9.28
C GLY A 484 20.71 -19.72 8.45
N LYS A 485 21.99 -19.34 8.55
CA LYS A 485 22.53 -18.15 7.89
C LYS A 485 23.78 -18.47 7.06
N LEU A 486 23.84 -18.01 5.82
CA LEU A 486 25.09 -17.89 5.08
C LEU A 486 25.59 -16.45 5.19
N LEU A 487 26.80 -16.27 5.71
CA LEU A 487 27.41 -14.96 5.93
C LEU A 487 28.54 -14.75 4.93
N GLY A 488 28.28 -13.93 3.91
CA GLY A 488 29.31 -13.33 3.09
C GLY A 488 30.02 -12.22 3.85
N THR A 489 31.32 -12.09 3.63
CA THR A 489 32.15 -11.06 4.29
C THR A 489 32.42 -9.91 3.33
N ALA A 490 33.10 -8.86 3.79
CA ALA A 490 33.52 -7.76 2.93
C ALA A 490 34.44 -8.21 1.77
N ASN A 491 35.12 -9.35 1.91
CA ASN A 491 36.13 -9.85 0.97
C ASN A 491 35.77 -11.19 0.32
N ALA A 492 34.70 -11.86 0.75
CA ALA A 492 34.34 -13.20 0.28
C ALA A 492 32.82 -13.33 0.10
N ASP A 493 32.42 -13.79 -1.08
CA ASP A 493 31.03 -14.08 -1.44
C ASP A 493 30.96 -15.22 -2.47
N VAL A 494 29.76 -15.70 -2.78
CA VAL A 494 29.53 -16.70 -3.82
C VAL A 494 29.23 -16.04 -5.17
N THR A 495 30.08 -16.29 -6.16
CA THR A 495 30.06 -15.69 -7.50
C THR A 495 29.96 -16.75 -8.60
N GLY A 496 29.87 -16.30 -9.87
CA GLY A 496 29.82 -17.18 -11.05
C GLY A 496 28.43 -17.32 -11.65
N THR A 497 28.29 -18.23 -12.62
CA THR A 497 27.06 -18.46 -13.40
C THR A 497 26.13 -19.52 -12.81
N GLY A 498 26.50 -20.13 -11.69
CA GLY A 498 25.71 -21.16 -10.99
C GLY A 498 24.35 -20.67 -10.50
N LYS A 499 23.48 -21.63 -10.17
CA LYS A 499 22.12 -21.36 -9.65
C LYS A 499 22.16 -20.97 -8.17
N LEU A 500 21.30 -20.04 -7.75
CA LEU A 500 20.97 -19.83 -6.34
C LEU A 500 19.61 -20.49 -6.04
N VAL A 501 19.58 -21.36 -5.04
CA VAL A 501 18.37 -22.00 -4.53
C VAL A 501 18.21 -21.62 -3.07
N MET A 502 17.04 -21.11 -2.69
CA MET A 502 16.69 -20.90 -1.29
C MET A 502 15.36 -21.60 -0.98
N ARG A 503 15.43 -22.50 -0.01
CA ARG A 503 14.29 -23.21 0.59
C ARG A 503 14.02 -22.75 2.03
N GLY A 504 14.87 -21.85 2.54
CA GLY A 504 14.77 -21.23 3.84
C GLY A 504 16.03 -20.42 4.15
N GLY A 505 16.25 -20.13 5.43
CA GLY A 505 17.44 -19.44 5.91
C GLY A 505 17.61 -17.98 5.44
N LEU A 506 18.78 -17.43 5.74
CA LEU A 506 19.17 -16.05 5.43
C LEU A 506 20.52 -16.02 4.71
N TYR A 507 20.62 -15.26 3.62
CA TYR A 507 21.87 -14.96 2.94
C TYR A 507 22.25 -13.50 3.20
N GLN A 508 23.25 -13.31 4.06
CA GLN A 508 23.78 -11.98 4.40
C GLN A 508 24.98 -11.66 3.51
N ILE A 509 24.93 -10.54 2.79
CA ILE A 509 26.00 -10.15 1.86
C ILE A 509 26.59 -8.81 2.30
N GLN A 510 27.90 -8.80 2.57
CA GLN A 510 28.63 -7.61 3.02
C GLN A 510 29.51 -6.96 1.93
N MET A 511 29.75 -7.64 0.80
CA MET A 511 30.52 -7.08 -0.32
C MET A 511 29.91 -5.78 -0.84
N LEU A 512 30.78 -4.81 -1.15
CA LEU A 512 30.42 -3.46 -1.58
C LEU A 512 30.61 -3.31 -3.09
N ASN A 513 29.91 -2.35 -3.69
CA ASN A 513 30.00 -1.99 -5.11
C ASN A 513 29.68 -3.17 -6.05
N VAL A 514 28.84 -4.10 -5.60
CA VAL A 514 28.43 -5.30 -6.33
C VAL A 514 26.92 -5.37 -6.52
N SER A 515 26.52 -6.15 -7.52
CA SER A 515 25.11 -6.57 -7.68
C SER A 515 24.84 -7.84 -6.89
N VAL A 516 23.78 -7.86 -6.10
CA VAL A 516 23.47 -8.90 -5.10
C VAL A 516 22.14 -9.59 -5.40
N PRO A 517 22.01 -10.93 -5.25
CA PRO A 517 23.10 -11.89 -5.02
C PRO A 517 24.13 -11.91 -6.17
N GLN A 518 25.40 -12.18 -5.88
CA GLN A 518 26.46 -12.05 -6.90
C GLN A 518 26.40 -13.12 -8.00
N LEU A 519 25.89 -14.32 -7.70
CA LEU A 519 25.57 -15.35 -8.69
C LEU A 519 24.70 -14.77 -9.82
N SER A 520 25.15 -14.94 -11.06
CA SER A 520 24.47 -14.44 -12.27
C SER A 520 23.55 -15.48 -12.92
N GLY A 521 23.59 -16.74 -12.46
CA GLY A 521 22.66 -17.78 -12.89
C GLY A 521 21.23 -17.57 -12.38
N THR A 522 20.39 -18.58 -12.57
CA THR A 522 18.98 -18.53 -12.18
C THR A 522 18.82 -18.46 -10.65
N HIS A 523 17.81 -17.73 -10.18
CA HIS A 523 17.47 -17.61 -8.76
C HIS A 523 16.11 -18.28 -8.50
N ASP A 524 16.12 -19.32 -7.67
CA ASP A 524 14.95 -20.10 -7.25
C ASP A 524 14.77 -19.92 -5.74
N ILE A 525 14.17 -18.79 -5.37
CA ILE A 525 14.02 -18.33 -3.98
C ILE A 525 12.55 -18.48 -3.60
N THR A 526 12.14 -19.70 -3.24
CA THR A 526 10.76 -20.00 -2.84
C THR A 526 10.47 -19.48 -1.43
N ILE A 527 11.43 -19.67 -0.52
CA ILE A 527 11.40 -19.28 0.88
C ILE A 527 12.82 -18.84 1.25
N GLY A 528 12.96 -17.81 2.08
CA GLY A 528 14.26 -17.33 2.57
C GLY A 528 14.36 -15.81 2.58
N THR A 529 15.49 -15.33 3.10
CA THR A 529 15.76 -13.89 3.27
C THR A 529 17.09 -13.52 2.61
N ILE A 530 17.07 -12.48 1.76
CA ILE A 530 18.29 -11.82 1.30
C ILE A 530 18.53 -10.60 2.17
N GLU A 531 19.74 -10.45 2.72
CA GLU A 531 20.13 -9.28 3.48
C GLU A 531 21.28 -8.53 2.81
N LEU A 532 21.05 -7.24 2.53
CA LEU A 532 22.06 -6.31 2.06
C LEU A 532 22.73 -5.69 3.29
N ALA A 533 23.85 -6.26 3.75
CA ALA A 533 24.50 -5.88 5.01
C ALA A 533 25.77 -5.04 4.87
N GLY A 534 26.23 -4.76 3.65
CA GLY A 534 27.44 -3.98 3.43
C GLY A 534 27.32 -2.53 3.90
N ASN A 535 28.35 -1.98 4.55
CA ASN A 535 28.43 -0.56 4.94
C ASN A 535 28.82 0.33 3.73
N GLY A 536 27.97 0.33 2.71
CA GLY A 536 28.19 1.06 1.47
C GLY A 536 27.22 0.64 0.37
N THR A 537 27.57 1.00 -0.86
CA THR A 537 26.72 0.76 -2.04
C THR A 537 26.58 -0.73 -2.31
N GLN A 538 25.33 -1.18 -2.46
CA GLN A 538 24.98 -2.50 -2.96
C GLN A 538 23.75 -2.37 -3.88
N THR A 539 23.69 -3.17 -4.93
CA THR A 539 22.59 -3.13 -5.90
C THR A 539 21.86 -4.48 -5.95
N LEU A 540 20.66 -4.56 -5.38
CA LEU A 540 19.84 -5.77 -5.48
C LEU A 540 19.45 -6.02 -6.94
N LYS A 541 19.76 -7.20 -7.44
CA LYS A 541 19.34 -7.64 -8.78
C LYS A 541 17.81 -7.73 -8.82
N GLY A 542 17.19 -7.24 -9.88
CA GLY A 542 15.76 -7.43 -10.10
C GLY A 542 15.40 -8.92 -10.15
N GLY A 543 14.24 -9.26 -9.59
CA GLY A 543 13.82 -10.63 -9.35
C GLY A 543 12.66 -10.70 -8.37
N THR A 544 12.32 -11.91 -7.93
CA THR A 544 11.31 -12.14 -6.90
C THR A 544 11.99 -12.63 -5.63
N TYR A 545 11.74 -11.93 -4.52
CA TYR A 545 12.30 -12.26 -3.20
C TYR A 545 11.17 -12.36 -2.18
N PRO A 546 11.15 -13.39 -1.31
CA PRO A 546 10.21 -13.45 -0.21
C PRO A 546 10.45 -12.31 0.77
N THR A 547 11.63 -12.29 1.39
CA THR A 547 12.01 -11.24 2.35
C THR A 547 13.32 -10.58 1.93
N LEU A 548 13.34 -9.26 1.96
CA LEU A 548 14.52 -8.43 1.77
C LEU A 548 14.81 -7.67 3.08
N ILE A 549 16.01 -7.81 3.61
CA ILE A 549 16.53 -6.96 4.69
C ILE A 549 17.56 -6.00 4.11
N VAL A 550 17.44 -4.73 4.46
CA VAL A 550 18.38 -3.66 4.13
C VAL A 550 18.99 -3.17 5.44
N SER A 551 20.26 -3.46 5.65
CA SER A 551 21.03 -3.12 6.85
C SER A 551 22.36 -2.47 6.49
N GLY A 552 23.22 -2.22 7.48
CA GLY A 552 24.46 -1.48 7.32
C GLY A 552 24.26 0.05 7.40
N ASN A 553 25.38 0.77 7.49
CA ASN A 553 25.38 2.23 7.61
C ASN A 553 25.57 2.89 6.25
N ASN A 554 24.60 3.71 5.84
CA ASN A 554 24.62 4.44 4.59
C ASN A 554 24.43 5.95 4.81
N THR A 555 25.01 6.75 3.93
CA THR A 555 24.90 8.21 3.88
C THR A 555 24.19 8.60 2.59
N LEU A 556 23.16 9.43 2.73
CA LEU A 556 22.34 9.91 1.62
C LEU A 556 23.22 10.63 0.57
N GLY A 557 23.05 10.27 -0.70
CA GLY A 557 23.82 10.85 -1.82
C GLY A 557 25.23 10.30 -2.02
N ALA A 558 25.75 9.46 -1.09
CA ALA A 558 27.10 8.89 -1.19
C ALA A 558 27.09 7.40 -1.52
N ASN A 559 26.38 6.59 -0.73
CA ASN A 559 26.51 5.13 -0.79
C ASN A 559 25.20 4.38 -0.50
N ALA A 560 24.06 4.95 -0.91
CA ALA A 560 22.76 4.31 -0.77
C ALA A 560 22.70 2.96 -1.52
N LYS A 561 21.92 2.02 -0.99
CA LYS A 561 21.64 0.75 -1.65
C LYS A 561 20.55 0.95 -2.68
N THR A 562 20.61 0.24 -3.78
CA THR A 562 19.66 0.41 -4.88
C THR A 562 19.11 -0.93 -5.36
N ILE A 563 18.10 -0.89 -6.22
CA ILE A 563 17.66 -2.05 -7.02
C ILE A 563 18.09 -1.87 -8.48
N SER A 564 18.41 -2.94 -9.21
CA SER A 564 18.87 -2.83 -10.61
C SER A 564 17.72 -2.64 -11.60
N SER A 565 16.58 -3.29 -11.34
CA SER A 565 15.37 -3.25 -12.15
C SER A 565 14.15 -3.58 -11.29
N THR A 566 13.01 -3.93 -11.91
CA THR A 566 11.80 -4.34 -11.19
C THR A 566 12.09 -5.48 -10.21
N THR A 567 11.73 -5.26 -8.96
CA THR A 567 11.90 -6.19 -7.85
C THR A 567 10.54 -6.47 -7.23
N THR A 568 10.17 -7.75 -7.16
CA THR A 568 8.91 -8.22 -6.57
C THR A 568 9.19 -8.81 -5.18
N ILE A 569 8.49 -8.32 -4.16
CA ILE A 569 8.60 -8.77 -2.78
C ILE A 569 7.30 -9.45 -2.37
N THR A 570 7.38 -10.72 -1.95
CA THR A 570 6.17 -11.49 -1.61
C THR A 570 5.86 -11.51 -0.11
N GLN A 571 6.83 -11.26 0.78
CA GLN A 571 6.62 -11.27 2.23
C GLN A 571 6.92 -9.93 2.90
N ASN A 572 8.17 -9.47 2.94
CA ASN A 572 8.52 -8.21 3.62
C ASN A 572 9.74 -7.53 3.02
N VAL A 573 9.73 -6.19 3.03
CA VAL A 573 10.95 -5.37 3.03
C VAL A 573 11.20 -4.88 4.45
N VAL A 574 12.39 -5.10 4.98
CA VAL A 574 12.81 -4.62 6.30
C VAL A 574 13.96 -3.64 6.11
N ILE A 575 13.80 -2.40 6.57
CA ILE A 575 14.87 -1.39 6.55
C ILE A 575 15.28 -1.10 7.99
N MET A 576 16.54 -1.43 8.29
CA MET A 576 17.14 -1.24 9.60
C MET A 576 17.59 0.21 9.81
N PRO A 577 17.87 0.64 11.06
CA PRO A 577 18.44 1.95 11.34
C PRO A 577 19.72 2.21 10.52
N ASN A 578 19.93 3.47 10.13
CA ASN A 578 21.06 3.95 9.30
C ASN A 578 21.15 3.41 7.87
N ALA A 579 20.34 2.41 7.50
CA ALA A 579 20.31 1.89 6.14
C ALA A 579 19.51 2.80 5.20
N ILE A 580 19.94 2.91 3.93
CA ILE A 580 19.22 3.66 2.90
C ILE A 580 18.98 2.74 1.71
N LEU A 581 17.71 2.50 1.37
CA LEU A 581 17.29 1.88 0.12
C LEU A 581 16.70 2.94 -0.81
N ASP A 582 17.32 3.16 -1.95
CA ASP A 582 16.86 4.02 -3.01
C ASP A 582 16.37 3.20 -4.21
N ALA A 583 15.04 3.09 -4.35
CA ALA A 583 14.44 2.41 -5.49
C ALA A 583 14.47 3.28 -6.77
N SER A 584 14.77 4.57 -6.65
CA SER A 584 14.78 5.54 -7.75
C SER A 584 13.50 5.44 -8.59
N ASN A 585 13.59 5.52 -9.92
CA ASN A 585 12.44 5.34 -10.82
C ASN A 585 12.09 3.85 -11.12
N LYS A 586 12.58 2.90 -10.30
CA LYS A 586 12.38 1.46 -10.51
C LYS A 586 11.24 0.95 -9.63
N SER A 587 10.69 -0.19 -10.01
CA SER A 587 9.53 -0.78 -9.30
C SER A 587 9.97 -1.70 -8.17
N LEU A 588 9.60 -1.36 -6.94
CA LEU A 588 9.69 -2.21 -5.75
C LEU A 588 8.26 -2.55 -5.31
N LYS A 589 7.73 -3.67 -5.79
CA LYS A 589 6.30 -4.03 -5.75
C LYS A 589 6.05 -5.41 -5.16
N GLY A 590 4.79 -5.79 -5.00
CA GLY A 590 4.38 -7.15 -4.63
C GLY A 590 3.53 -7.18 -3.37
N ASP A 591 3.20 -8.40 -2.92
CA ASP A 591 2.24 -8.60 -1.82
C ASP A 591 2.82 -8.45 -0.41
N GLY A 592 4.13 -8.24 -0.32
CA GLY A 592 4.81 -8.05 0.95
C GLY A 592 4.49 -6.73 1.65
N GLY A 593 4.77 -6.69 2.96
CA GLY A 593 4.71 -5.50 3.80
C GLY A 593 6.01 -4.71 3.83
N LEU A 594 6.00 -3.58 4.54
CA LEU A 594 7.18 -2.76 4.81
C LEU A 594 7.37 -2.61 6.33
N VAL A 595 8.55 -2.98 6.81
CA VAL A 595 8.96 -2.85 8.22
C VAL A 595 10.12 -1.87 8.30
N MET A 596 9.96 -0.84 9.13
CA MET A 596 11.01 0.15 9.38
C MET A 596 11.07 0.47 10.87
N THR A 597 12.23 0.25 11.48
CA THR A 597 12.56 0.73 12.84
C THR A 597 13.45 1.98 12.79
N GLY A 598 13.91 2.35 11.59
CA GLY A 598 14.82 3.45 11.31
C GLY A 598 15.12 3.53 9.81
N GLY A 599 16.22 4.17 9.43
CA GLY A 599 16.70 4.21 8.04
C GLY A 599 15.81 5.02 7.09
N THR A 600 16.10 4.94 5.79
CA THR A 600 15.40 5.69 4.75
C THR A 600 15.02 4.81 3.55
N LEU A 601 13.77 4.87 3.12
CA LEU A 601 13.30 4.36 1.83
C LEU A 601 13.08 5.54 0.88
N ARG A 602 13.76 5.58 -0.27
CA ARG A 602 13.59 6.63 -1.28
C ARG A 602 12.89 6.09 -2.52
N LEU A 603 11.89 6.83 -2.99
CA LEU A 603 11.01 6.46 -4.09
C LEU A 603 10.97 7.60 -5.11
N GLY A 604 11.54 7.36 -6.29
CA GLY A 604 11.73 8.34 -7.36
C GLY A 604 10.87 8.09 -8.61
N LYS A 605 9.86 7.22 -8.52
CA LYS A 605 9.09 6.76 -9.68
C LYS A 605 8.19 7.86 -10.23
N SER A 606 8.25 8.21 -11.50
CA SER A 606 7.53 9.40 -12.00
C SER A 606 6.00 9.35 -11.85
N THR A 607 5.41 8.15 -11.74
CA THR A 607 3.96 7.95 -11.57
C THR A 607 3.62 6.73 -10.70
N GLY A 608 2.36 6.65 -10.28
CA GLY A 608 1.80 5.48 -9.58
C GLY A 608 1.66 5.67 -8.06
N THR A 609 1.09 4.67 -7.40
CA THR A 609 0.85 4.66 -5.95
C THR A 609 2.02 4.01 -5.22
N LEU A 610 2.71 4.78 -4.39
CA LEU A 610 3.97 4.42 -3.74
C LEU A 610 3.86 4.44 -2.20
N PRO A 611 4.52 3.51 -1.47
CA PRO A 611 5.25 2.34 -2.01
C PRO A 611 4.34 1.38 -2.79
N GLU A 612 4.88 0.63 -3.76
CA GLU A 612 4.07 -0.30 -4.57
C GLU A 612 3.78 -1.63 -3.85
N LEU A 613 4.35 -1.82 -2.66
CA LEU A 613 4.08 -2.94 -1.76
C LEU A 613 2.62 -2.90 -1.29
N THR A 614 1.86 -3.98 -1.45
CA THR A 614 0.42 -3.99 -1.11
C THR A 614 0.16 -4.32 0.36
N GLY A 615 1.12 -4.99 1.03
CA GLY A 615 0.98 -5.46 2.40
C GLY A 615 -0.17 -6.46 2.60
N VAL A 616 -0.50 -7.25 1.56
CA VAL A 616 -1.54 -8.29 1.64
C VAL A 616 -1.05 -9.47 2.47
N ASN A 617 0.19 -9.92 2.26
CA ASN A 617 0.76 -11.07 2.98
C ASN A 617 1.25 -10.68 4.38
N ASN A 618 1.86 -9.50 4.52
CA ASN A 618 2.31 -8.97 5.81
C ASN A 618 2.01 -7.47 5.95
N PRO A 619 1.71 -7.01 7.17
CA PRO A 619 1.34 -5.61 7.41
C PRO A 619 2.53 -4.66 7.29
N TYR A 620 2.21 -3.37 7.15
CA TYR A 620 3.16 -2.30 7.37
C TYR A 620 3.42 -2.14 8.88
N ASN A 621 4.69 -2.07 9.28
CA ASN A 621 5.11 -1.80 10.66
C ASN A 621 6.23 -0.76 10.68
N LEU A 622 5.85 0.52 10.77
CA LEU A 622 6.74 1.68 10.65
C LEU A 622 6.88 2.36 12.02
N THR A 623 7.72 1.80 12.89
CA THR A 623 8.00 2.35 14.24
C THR A 623 9.09 3.41 14.23
N GLY A 624 9.83 3.54 13.12
CA GLY A 624 10.83 4.56 12.90
C GLY A 624 11.11 4.76 11.41
N GLY A 625 12.11 5.60 11.11
CA GLY A 625 12.62 5.82 9.75
C GLY A 625 11.85 6.83 8.91
N THR A 626 12.32 7.06 7.69
CA THR A 626 11.81 8.06 6.76
C THR A 626 11.50 7.43 5.40
N ILE A 627 10.32 7.71 4.87
CA ILE A 627 10.02 7.46 3.46
C ILE A 627 10.10 8.79 2.71
N GLU A 628 11.01 8.86 1.76
CA GLU A 628 11.24 10.02 0.91
C GLU A 628 10.66 9.77 -0.49
N TYR A 629 9.85 10.70 -0.95
CA TYR A 629 9.38 10.77 -2.32
C TYR A 629 10.18 11.85 -3.05
N TYR A 630 10.67 11.58 -4.26
CA TYR A 630 11.47 12.55 -5.01
C TYR A 630 11.35 12.35 -6.53
N GLY A 631 12.04 13.20 -7.29
CA GLY A 631 12.27 13.01 -8.73
C GLY A 631 11.15 13.46 -9.66
N THR A 632 9.95 13.74 -9.17
CA THR A 632 8.87 14.29 -10.02
C THR A 632 9.21 15.68 -10.55
N VAL A 633 8.81 15.94 -11.79
CA VAL A 633 8.90 17.24 -12.46
C VAL A 633 7.52 17.74 -12.87
N ASN A 634 7.46 18.85 -13.60
CA ASN A 634 6.20 19.40 -14.11
C ASN A 634 5.43 18.40 -14.97
N GLY A 635 4.13 18.22 -14.70
CA GLY A 635 3.26 17.24 -15.37
C GLY A 635 3.44 15.77 -14.93
N GLN A 636 4.15 15.51 -13.84
CA GLN A 636 4.28 14.17 -13.25
C GLN A 636 3.69 14.12 -11.84
N THR A 637 2.95 13.06 -11.54
CA THR A 637 2.25 12.89 -10.26
C THR A 637 2.44 11.48 -9.70
N GLN A 638 2.90 11.40 -8.46
CA GLN A 638 2.91 10.18 -7.64
C GLN A 638 1.77 10.23 -6.61
N SER A 639 1.21 9.09 -6.23
CA SER A 639 0.25 8.98 -5.13
C SER A 639 0.88 8.34 -3.90
N ILE A 640 0.60 8.87 -2.72
CA ILE A 640 0.96 8.22 -1.46
C ILE A 640 -0.03 7.07 -1.22
N ARG A 641 0.46 5.86 -0.95
CA ARG A 641 -0.39 4.74 -0.53
C ARG A 641 -0.96 5.03 0.85
N GLY A 642 -2.28 5.06 0.99
CA GLY A 642 -2.89 5.28 2.31
C GLY A 642 -3.26 4.00 3.06
N THR A 643 -3.47 2.89 2.34
CA THR A 643 -3.93 1.62 2.92
C THR A 643 -3.11 0.42 2.43
N TYR A 644 -3.05 -0.61 3.26
CA TYR A 644 -2.48 -1.92 2.95
C TYR A 644 -3.51 -3.03 3.18
N GLY A 645 -3.25 -4.20 2.59
CA GLY A 645 -4.19 -5.32 2.58
C GLY A 645 -5.54 -4.92 2.00
N ALA A 646 -6.64 -5.37 2.60
CA ALA A 646 -7.98 -5.08 2.10
C ALA A 646 -8.39 -3.60 2.22
N SER A 647 -8.08 -2.93 3.34
CA SER A 647 -8.44 -1.51 3.60
C SER A 647 -7.80 -0.94 4.88
N LYS A 648 -6.72 -1.54 5.42
CA LYS A 648 -6.14 -1.10 6.70
C LYS A 648 -5.29 0.15 6.47
N LYS A 649 -5.50 1.19 7.28
CA LYS A 649 -4.76 2.45 7.19
C LYS A 649 -3.27 2.26 7.50
N ILE A 650 -2.40 2.83 6.69
CA ILE A 650 -0.95 2.88 6.96
C ILE A 650 -0.69 4.02 7.95
N THR A 651 0.11 3.73 8.97
CA THR A 651 0.70 4.76 9.85
C THR A 651 2.15 4.93 9.46
N TYR A 652 2.48 6.04 8.81
CA TYR A 652 3.85 6.40 8.47
C TYR A 652 4.55 7.03 9.67
N TYR A 653 5.83 6.71 9.87
CA TYR A 653 6.64 7.40 10.88
C TYR A 653 7.01 8.80 10.36
N ASN A 654 8.04 8.92 9.52
CA ASN A 654 8.34 10.17 8.81
C ASN A 654 8.07 10.07 7.31
N LEU A 655 7.53 11.15 6.75
CA LEU A 655 7.36 11.34 5.31
C LEU A 655 8.07 12.61 4.87
N GLN A 656 8.93 12.51 3.86
CA GLN A 656 9.54 13.66 3.20
C GLN A 656 9.08 13.72 1.75
N LEU A 657 8.38 14.80 1.41
CA LEU A 657 7.85 15.01 0.07
C LEU A 657 8.77 16.01 -0.64
N ASN A 658 9.58 15.51 -1.58
CA ASN A 658 10.47 16.27 -2.44
C ASN A 658 10.04 16.15 -3.91
N ALA A 659 10.41 17.14 -4.72
CA ALA A 659 10.22 17.15 -6.16
C ALA A 659 11.44 17.80 -6.80
N ALA A 660 11.76 17.42 -8.03
CA ALA A 660 12.83 18.09 -8.79
C ALA A 660 12.35 19.44 -9.34
N GLN A 661 11.06 19.56 -9.69
CA GLN A 661 10.43 20.80 -10.14
C GLN A 661 8.97 20.84 -9.66
N ALA A 662 8.45 22.04 -9.34
CA ALA A 662 7.03 22.22 -9.02
C ALA A 662 6.15 21.78 -10.21
N ASN A 663 5.08 21.04 -9.93
CA ASN A 663 4.04 20.81 -10.93
C ASN A 663 3.15 22.04 -11.05
N THR A 664 3.25 22.76 -12.16
CA THR A 664 2.51 24.00 -12.42
C THR A 664 1.29 23.78 -13.31
N ARG A 665 1.00 22.53 -13.71
CA ARG A 665 -0.20 22.21 -14.49
C ARG A 665 -1.46 22.36 -13.66
N ASP A 666 -2.55 22.69 -14.34
CA ASP A 666 -3.79 23.11 -13.71
C ASP A 666 -4.45 21.97 -12.93
N GLY A 667 -4.54 22.15 -11.61
CA GLY A 667 -5.15 21.16 -10.71
C GLY A 667 -4.32 19.88 -10.50
N GLU A 668 -3.10 19.85 -11.03
CA GLU A 668 -2.17 18.73 -10.84
C GLU A 668 -1.22 18.97 -9.66
N SER A 669 -0.50 17.92 -9.28
CA SER A 669 0.46 17.94 -8.18
C SER A 669 1.67 17.08 -8.50
N ASN A 670 2.77 17.31 -7.79
CA ASN A 670 3.88 16.37 -7.79
C ASN A 670 3.48 15.10 -7.02
N LEU A 671 2.80 15.30 -5.88
CA LEU A 671 2.34 14.25 -5.00
C LEU A 671 0.88 14.44 -4.63
N THR A 672 0.11 13.36 -4.66
CA THR A 672 -1.29 13.36 -4.23
C THR A 672 -1.56 12.34 -3.14
N SER A 673 -2.45 12.68 -2.20
CA SER A 673 -3.03 11.76 -1.24
C SER A 673 -4.46 11.40 -1.65
N ASN A 674 -4.62 10.18 -2.19
CA ASN A 674 -5.91 9.64 -2.64
C ASN A 674 -6.59 8.70 -1.61
N ALA A 675 -5.94 8.47 -0.46
CA ALA A 675 -6.42 7.58 0.60
C ALA A 675 -6.11 8.18 1.97
N ASN A 676 -6.88 7.81 2.99
CA ASN A 676 -6.61 8.21 4.36
C ASN A 676 -5.36 7.50 4.88
N PHE A 677 -4.50 8.21 5.61
CA PHE A 677 -3.35 7.62 6.32
C PHE A 677 -3.01 8.38 7.59
N ASP A 678 -2.26 7.74 8.47
CA ASP A 678 -1.75 8.34 9.69
C ASP A 678 -0.26 8.65 9.59
N VAL A 679 0.16 9.63 10.38
CA VAL A 679 1.56 10.02 10.60
C VAL A 679 1.82 10.03 12.10
N SER A 680 2.83 9.30 12.57
CA SER A 680 3.24 9.27 13.98
C SER A 680 4.48 10.11 14.27
N GLY A 681 5.36 10.31 13.28
CA GLY A 681 6.53 11.19 13.32
C GLY A 681 6.21 12.54 12.65
N THR A 682 6.85 12.88 11.54
CA THR A 682 6.59 14.15 10.82
C THR A 682 6.39 13.94 9.32
N LEU A 683 5.34 14.53 8.75
CA LEU A 683 5.19 14.73 7.31
C LEU A 683 5.67 16.15 6.96
N SER A 684 6.71 16.23 6.13
CA SER A 684 7.26 17.49 5.62
C SER A 684 7.03 17.62 4.12
N VAL A 685 6.41 18.74 3.71
CA VAL A 685 6.32 19.15 2.30
C VAL A 685 7.42 20.17 2.04
N ASN A 686 8.42 19.79 1.25
CA ASN A 686 9.59 20.62 0.98
C ASN A 686 9.45 21.38 -0.34
N ALA A 687 10.15 22.50 -0.50
CA ALA A 687 10.17 23.21 -1.77
C ALA A 687 10.96 22.42 -2.84
N PRO A 688 10.55 22.43 -4.11
CA PRO A 688 9.41 23.14 -4.70
C PRO A 688 8.15 22.25 -4.84
N THR A 689 7.97 21.24 -3.98
CA THR A 689 6.91 20.23 -4.13
C THR A 689 5.51 20.82 -4.05
N VAL A 690 4.67 20.42 -5.01
CA VAL A 690 3.22 20.61 -4.98
C VAL A 690 2.55 19.36 -4.42
N PHE A 691 2.02 19.46 -3.20
CA PHE A 691 1.33 18.36 -2.53
C PHE A 691 -0.18 18.58 -2.49
N GLN A 692 -0.94 17.60 -2.95
CA GLN A 692 -2.39 17.65 -3.03
C GLN A 692 -3.05 16.68 -2.06
N VAL A 693 -4.02 17.17 -1.28
CA VAL A 693 -4.90 16.34 -0.46
C VAL A 693 -6.32 16.49 -0.96
N VAL A 694 -6.84 15.44 -1.62
CA VAL A 694 -8.16 15.50 -2.26
C VAL A 694 -9.29 15.56 -1.22
N SER A 695 -10.44 16.13 -1.60
CA SER A 695 -11.45 16.69 -0.69
C SER A 695 -11.97 15.78 0.43
N THR A 696 -12.03 14.46 0.22
CA THR A 696 -12.52 13.49 1.21
C THR A 696 -11.42 12.76 1.98
N ARG A 697 -10.15 13.12 1.75
CA ARG A 697 -9.00 12.40 2.33
C ARG A 697 -8.40 13.13 3.51
N THR A 698 -7.83 12.34 4.40
CA THR A 698 -7.39 12.80 5.72
C THR A 698 -6.00 12.30 6.01
N ILE A 699 -5.21 13.19 6.60
CA ILE A 699 -3.90 12.89 7.15
C ILE A 699 -4.05 13.07 8.67
N ALA A 700 -4.08 11.97 9.41
CA ALA A 700 -4.29 11.98 10.86
C ALA A 700 -3.08 11.35 11.58
N GLY A 701 -3.24 10.94 12.84
CA GLY A 701 -2.17 10.34 13.64
C GLY A 701 -1.58 11.29 14.68
N THR A 702 -0.60 10.79 15.43
CA THR A 702 -0.03 11.49 16.60
C THR A 702 1.08 12.47 16.27
N GLY A 703 1.57 12.45 15.03
CA GLY A 703 2.74 13.17 14.58
C GLY A 703 2.49 14.65 14.22
N ASN A 704 3.42 15.21 13.46
CA ASN A 704 3.42 16.59 13.01
C ASN A 704 3.21 16.68 11.49
N PHE A 705 2.72 17.83 11.05
CA PHE A 705 2.59 18.17 9.63
C PHE A 705 3.23 19.55 9.37
N THR A 706 4.13 19.64 8.40
CA THR A 706 4.87 20.87 8.10
C THR A 706 4.89 21.16 6.61
N VAL A 707 4.54 22.39 6.23
CA VAL A 707 4.73 22.94 4.88
C VAL A 707 5.86 23.96 4.93
N GLN A 708 6.94 23.69 4.21
CA GLN A 708 8.12 24.55 4.20
C GLN A 708 7.95 25.78 3.29
N PRO A 709 8.69 26.89 3.51
CA PRO A 709 8.75 28.01 2.57
C PRO A 709 9.06 27.53 1.15
N GLY A 710 8.35 28.06 0.15
CA GLY A 710 8.49 27.69 -1.27
C GLY A 710 7.76 26.42 -1.71
N ALA A 711 7.23 25.61 -0.78
CA ALA A 711 6.37 24.46 -1.10
C ALA A 711 4.94 24.91 -1.41
N THR A 712 4.16 24.04 -2.07
CA THR A 712 2.75 24.30 -2.38
C THR A 712 1.87 23.22 -1.77
N ILE A 713 0.80 23.61 -1.08
CA ILE A 713 -0.25 22.68 -0.63
C ILE A 713 -1.58 22.99 -1.32
N LEU A 714 -2.16 21.98 -1.98
CA LEU A 714 -3.49 22.01 -2.56
C LEU A 714 -4.43 21.19 -1.67
N TYR A 715 -5.47 21.79 -1.12
CA TYR A 715 -6.41 21.11 -0.23
C TYR A 715 -7.86 21.40 -0.62
N GLY A 716 -8.72 20.41 -0.40
CA GLY A 716 -10.10 20.45 -0.89
C GLY A 716 -11.18 20.12 0.13
N SER A 717 -10.84 19.99 1.41
CA SER A 717 -11.85 19.74 2.45
C SER A 717 -12.79 20.94 2.57
N PRO A 718 -14.12 20.74 2.66
CA PRO A 718 -15.07 21.83 2.92
C PRO A 718 -14.76 22.66 4.18
N GLN A 719 -14.01 22.08 5.13
CA GLN A 719 -13.63 22.71 6.40
C GLN A 719 -12.27 23.41 6.36
N GLY A 720 -11.63 23.48 5.18
CA GLY A 720 -10.32 24.11 5.01
C GLY A 720 -9.18 23.37 5.71
N ILE A 721 -8.19 24.14 6.17
CA ILE A 721 -7.11 23.68 7.07
C ILE A 721 -7.20 24.39 8.42
N LYS A 722 -6.92 23.65 9.51
CA LYS A 722 -6.95 24.20 10.88
C LYS A 722 -5.61 24.09 11.57
N THR A 723 -5.37 25.00 12.53
CA THR A 723 -4.17 24.99 13.39
C THR A 723 -4.15 23.81 14.37
N SER A 724 -5.30 23.23 14.73
CA SER A 724 -5.44 22.06 15.60
C SER A 724 -6.76 21.30 15.36
N GLY A 725 -6.97 20.17 16.06
CA GLY A 725 -8.24 19.40 16.08
C GLY A 725 -8.23 18.11 15.26
N THR A 726 -8.61 16.96 15.84
CA THR A 726 -8.52 15.64 15.17
C THR A 726 -9.84 15.15 14.56
N GLY A 727 -10.92 15.92 14.70
CA GLY A 727 -12.28 15.54 14.33
C GLY A 727 -12.58 15.60 12.84
N SER A 728 -13.73 15.06 12.44
CA SER A 728 -14.19 15.07 11.05
C SER A 728 -14.42 16.48 10.49
N LEU A 729 -14.61 17.46 11.37
CA LEU A 729 -14.82 18.87 11.05
C LEU A 729 -13.52 19.69 11.00
N ASP A 730 -12.35 19.06 11.16
CA ASP A 730 -11.06 19.76 11.28
C ASP A 730 -10.22 19.79 9.99
N GLY A 731 -10.88 19.61 8.84
CA GLY A 731 -10.24 19.75 7.53
C GLY A 731 -9.57 18.47 7.02
N ASN A 732 -8.65 18.62 6.07
CA ASN A 732 -7.85 17.51 5.52
C ASN A 732 -6.73 17.05 6.48
N ILE A 733 -6.12 17.98 7.22
CA ILE A 733 -4.97 17.73 8.08
C ILE A 733 -5.47 17.64 9.52
N ARG A 734 -5.33 16.48 10.15
CA ARG A 734 -5.94 16.10 11.44
C ARG A 734 -4.95 15.47 12.41
N VAL A 735 -3.65 15.67 12.19
CA VAL A 735 -2.63 15.21 13.14
C VAL A 735 -2.82 15.87 14.50
N SER A 736 -2.61 15.13 15.59
CA SER A 736 -2.74 15.68 16.95
C SER A 736 -1.52 16.47 17.41
N GLY A 737 -0.36 16.25 16.79
CA GLY A 737 0.83 17.06 17.00
C GLY A 737 0.77 18.39 16.23
N ASN A 738 1.94 19.02 16.08
CA ASN A 738 2.03 20.38 15.56
C ASN A 738 1.71 20.46 14.05
N ARG A 739 1.01 21.52 13.65
CA ARG A 739 0.70 21.84 12.25
C ARG A 739 1.35 23.16 11.89
N THR A 740 2.40 23.08 11.09
CA THR A 740 3.18 24.25 10.68
C THR A 740 2.87 24.59 9.23
N PHE A 741 2.22 25.74 9.02
CA PHE A 741 1.92 26.30 7.71
C PHE A 741 2.78 27.55 7.53
N SER A 742 3.81 27.47 6.69
CA SER A 742 4.75 28.58 6.48
C SER A 742 4.10 29.75 5.73
N SER A 743 4.41 30.98 6.14
CA SER A 743 4.01 32.20 5.41
C SER A 743 4.74 32.36 4.07
N GLY A 744 5.89 31.72 3.91
CA GLY A 744 6.64 31.68 2.65
C GLY A 744 6.17 30.58 1.69
N ALA A 745 5.11 29.83 2.01
CA ALA A 745 4.58 28.76 1.17
C ALA A 745 3.40 29.24 0.28
N ASN A 746 3.05 28.40 -0.68
CA ASN A 746 1.93 28.60 -1.59
C ASN A 746 0.74 27.74 -1.17
N TYR A 747 -0.46 28.28 -1.29
CA TYR A 747 -1.69 27.60 -0.88
C TYR A 747 -2.68 27.57 -2.02
N GLY A 748 -3.35 26.44 -2.21
CA GLY A 748 -4.35 26.28 -3.24
C GLY A 748 -5.62 25.60 -2.76
N PHE A 749 -6.75 26.12 -3.20
CA PHE A 749 -8.07 25.58 -2.93
C PHE A 749 -8.55 24.78 -4.13
N ILE A 750 -8.94 23.52 -3.89
CA ILE A 750 -9.38 22.59 -4.93
C ILE A 750 -10.68 21.87 -4.53
N GLY A 751 -11.24 21.08 -5.45
CA GLY A 751 -12.39 20.21 -5.20
C GLY A 751 -13.74 20.80 -5.61
N THR A 752 -14.81 20.05 -5.37
CA THR A 752 -16.14 20.35 -5.93
C THR A 752 -17.10 21.02 -4.95
N SER A 753 -17.08 20.67 -3.66
CA SER A 753 -17.98 21.25 -2.63
C SER A 753 -17.49 22.56 -2.02
N ASP A 754 -18.39 23.51 -1.77
CA ASP A 754 -18.08 24.80 -1.12
C ASP A 754 -17.18 24.63 0.12
N MET A 755 -16.22 25.53 0.28
CA MET A 755 -15.25 25.42 1.37
C MET A 755 -14.93 26.76 2.01
N VAL A 756 -14.49 26.68 3.26
CA VAL A 756 -13.79 27.77 3.92
C VAL A 756 -12.27 27.60 3.75
N SER A 757 -11.51 28.69 3.87
CA SER A 757 -10.04 28.58 3.88
C SER A 757 -9.52 27.85 5.13
N GLY A 758 -10.23 28.01 6.25
CA GLY A 758 -9.84 27.52 7.56
C GLY A 758 -8.86 28.46 8.26
N ASN A 759 -8.80 28.36 9.59
CA ASN A 759 -7.96 29.22 10.43
C ASN A 759 -6.47 28.83 10.42
N GLY A 760 -6.10 27.72 9.78
CA GLY A 760 -4.72 27.30 9.56
C GLY A 760 -4.04 27.99 8.38
N LEU A 761 -4.79 28.68 7.50
CA LEU A 761 -4.20 29.51 6.45
C LEU A 761 -3.45 30.68 7.10
N PRO A 762 -2.13 30.86 6.85
CA PRO A 762 -1.37 31.97 7.42
C PRO A 762 -1.92 33.34 6.99
N ALA A 763 -1.75 34.35 7.84
CA ALA A 763 -2.15 35.73 7.53
C ALA A 763 -1.36 36.33 6.34
N THR A 764 -0.21 35.75 6.01
CA THR A 764 0.57 36.11 4.83
C THR A 764 1.03 34.84 4.13
N VAL A 765 0.88 34.78 2.81
CA VAL A 765 1.26 33.64 1.96
C VAL A 765 2.05 34.11 0.74
N ALA A 766 2.90 33.24 0.19
CA ALA A 766 3.67 33.58 -1.00
C ALA A 766 2.78 33.67 -2.24
N ASN A 767 2.00 32.63 -2.53
CA ASN A 767 1.02 32.63 -3.61
C ASN A 767 -0.28 31.96 -3.15
N LEU A 768 -1.40 32.38 -3.73
CA LEU A 768 -2.72 31.83 -3.40
C LEU A 768 -3.47 31.48 -4.68
N LEU A 769 -3.89 30.23 -4.80
CA LEU A 769 -4.58 29.68 -5.97
C LEU A 769 -6.01 29.25 -5.62
N VAL A 770 -6.98 29.67 -6.41
CA VAL A 770 -8.35 29.14 -6.36
C VAL A 770 -8.60 28.40 -7.67
N ALA A 771 -8.58 27.07 -7.63
CA ALA A 771 -8.83 26.18 -8.76
C ALA A 771 -9.98 25.22 -8.42
N LYS A 772 -11.05 25.79 -7.88
CA LYS A 772 -12.19 25.09 -7.32
C LYS A 772 -13.40 25.18 -8.24
N THR A 773 -14.05 24.06 -8.56
CA THR A 773 -15.20 24.03 -9.49
C THR A 773 -16.59 24.20 -8.85
N GLY A 774 -16.69 24.49 -7.54
CA GLY A 774 -17.96 24.76 -6.81
C GLY A 774 -18.34 26.25 -6.67
N ASN A 775 -19.25 26.62 -5.76
CA ASN A 775 -19.71 28.01 -5.58
C ASN A 775 -18.67 28.96 -4.94
N GLY A 776 -17.47 28.47 -4.64
CA GLY A 776 -16.33 29.28 -4.24
C GLY A 776 -15.67 28.89 -2.92
N VAL A 777 -14.78 29.76 -2.47
CA VAL A 777 -14.04 29.68 -1.20
C VAL A 777 -14.41 30.88 -0.35
N THR A 778 -14.80 30.66 0.90
CA THR A 778 -15.06 31.73 1.87
C THR A 778 -13.86 31.88 2.81
N LEU A 779 -13.34 33.09 2.91
CA LEU A 779 -12.13 33.38 3.66
C LEU A 779 -12.42 33.37 5.18
N SER A 780 -11.70 32.56 5.94
CA SER A 780 -11.87 32.48 7.40
C SER A 780 -11.20 33.65 8.14
N ASN A 781 -10.04 34.11 7.66
CA ASN A 781 -9.27 35.23 8.20
C ASN A 781 -8.68 36.04 7.04
N SER A 782 -8.52 37.36 7.20
CA SER A 782 -7.86 38.19 6.19
C SER A 782 -6.48 37.61 5.83
N VAL A 783 -6.12 37.68 4.55
CA VAL A 783 -4.88 37.10 4.02
C VAL A 783 -4.18 38.07 3.07
N ALA A 784 -2.88 38.24 3.27
CA ALA A 784 -1.99 38.97 2.36
C ALA A 784 -1.22 38.00 1.45
N VAL A 785 -1.21 38.25 0.15
CA VAL A 785 -0.47 37.48 -0.85
C VAL A 785 0.71 38.33 -1.33
N THR A 786 1.94 37.86 -1.11
CA THR A 786 3.15 38.63 -1.46
C THR A 786 3.56 38.48 -2.92
N GLY A 787 3.25 37.35 -3.54
CA GLY A 787 3.43 37.06 -4.96
C GLY A 787 2.13 37.26 -5.74
N THR A 788 1.57 36.17 -6.25
CA THR A 788 0.39 36.18 -7.13
C THR A 788 -0.82 35.52 -6.48
N PHE A 789 -1.97 36.18 -6.57
CA PHE A 789 -3.29 35.58 -6.37
C PHE A 789 -3.87 35.16 -7.73
N THR A 790 -4.20 33.88 -7.88
CA THR A 790 -4.76 33.32 -9.11
C THR A 790 -6.15 32.78 -8.87
N LEU A 791 -7.16 33.34 -9.53
CA LEU A 791 -8.54 32.86 -9.51
C LEU A 791 -8.87 32.19 -10.85
N LYS A 792 -8.92 30.86 -10.84
CA LYS A 792 -9.20 30.03 -12.03
C LYS A 792 -10.66 29.60 -12.15
N SER A 793 -11.29 29.33 -11.01
CA SER A 793 -12.66 28.84 -10.95
C SER A 793 -13.27 29.09 -9.58
N GLY A 794 -14.60 29.15 -9.53
CA GLY A 794 -15.36 29.50 -8.34
C GLY A 794 -15.21 30.98 -7.93
N PHE A 795 -16.01 31.42 -6.97
CA PHE A 795 -15.87 32.76 -6.40
C PHE A 795 -14.90 32.75 -5.22
N PHE A 796 -14.21 33.87 -4.98
CA PHE A 796 -13.46 34.08 -3.76
C PHE A 796 -14.20 35.09 -2.89
N LYS A 797 -14.76 34.63 -1.77
CA LYS A 797 -15.64 35.41 -0.89
C LYS A 797 -14.84 35.86 0.32
N THR A 798 -14.78 37.16 0.56
CA THR A 798 -14.04 37.71 1.70
C THR A 798 -14.95 38.16 2.83
N ASP A 799 -16.26 38.32 2.60
CA ASP A 799 -17.23 38.83 3.59
C ASP A 799 -16.71 40.11 4.25
N THR A 800 -16.52 40.10 5.58
CA THR A 800 -15.94 41.21 6.36
C THR A 800 -14.40 41.18 6.41
N LYS A 801 -13.76 40.15 5.86
CA LYS A 801 -12.31 39.98 5.77
C LYS A 801 -11.76 40.62 4.51
N GLU A 802 -10.44 40.64 4.38
CA GLU A 802 -9.74 41.26 3.26
C GLU A 802 -8.82 40.25 2.56
N LEU A 803 -8.87 40.24 1.22
CA LEU A 803 -7.78 39.70 0.40
C LEU A 803 -6.85 40.86 0.06
N SER A 804 -5.61 40.84 0.54
CA SER A 804 -4.60 41.86 0.22
C SER A 804 -3.57 41.29 -0.75
N ILE A 805 -3.32 41.97 -1.86
CA ILE A 805 -2.24 41.64 -2.80
C ILE A 805 -1.12 42.66 -2.55
N ALA A 806 -0.02 42.21 -1.94
CA ALA A 806 1.04 43.09 -1.47
C ALA A 806 2.04 43.49 -2.58
N SER A 807 2.00 42.81 -3.73
CA SER A 807 2.82 43.15 -4.89
C SER A 807 2.21 44.33 -5.68
N THR A 808 3.04 45.32 -6.00
CA THR A 808 2.68 46.46 -6.87
C THR A 808 2.63 46.09 -8.35
N SER A 809 2.92 44.84 -8.72
CA SER A 809 2.76 44.40 -10.11
C SER A 809 1.27 44.32 -10.48
N PRO A 810 0.83 44.93 -11.60
CA PRO A 810 -0.51 44.75 -12.12
C PRO A 810 -0.91 43.27 -12.31
N SER A 811 0.05 42.42 -12.69
CA SER A 811 -0.13 40.98 -12.95
C SER A 811 -0.15 40.10 -11.70
N ALA A 812 0.08 40.65 -10.51
CA ALA A 812 -0.03 39.91 -9.24
C ALA A 812 -1.48 39.46 -8.93
N LEU A 813 -2.46 40.00 -9.64
CA LEU A 813 -3.83 39.53 -9.69
C LEU A 813 -4.08 38.83 -11.03
N ALA A 814 -4.17 37.51 -11.03
CA ALA A 814 -4.44 36.71 -12.22
C ALA A 814 -5.86 36.13 -12.17
N ILE A 815 -6.78 36.69 -12.95
CA ILE A 815 -8.13 36.15 -13.14
C ILE A 815 -8.18 35.42 -14.49
N VAL A 816 -8.36 34.11 -14.47
CA VAL A 816 -8.27 33.29 -15.71
C VAL A 816 -9.54 33.39 -16.56
N ASP A 817 -10.71 33.46 -15.91
CA ASP A 817 -11.99 33.64 -16.60
C ASP A 817 -12.57 35.02 -16.25
N THR A 818 -12.85 35.81 -17.29
CA THR A 818 -13.42 37.16 -17.20
C THR A 818 -14.75 37.24 -16.43
N ALA A 819 -15.49 36.13 -16.29
CA ALA A 819 -16.70 36.07 -15.47
C ALA A 819 -16.42 36.06 -13.96
N LEU A 820 -15.21 35.68 -13.53
CA LEU A 820 -14.84 35.55 -12.12
C LEU A 820 -14.52 36.89 -11.47
N TYR A 821 -14.78 36.96 -10.16
CA TYR A 821 -14.60 38.14 -9.33
C TYR A 821 -14.44 37.76 -7.86
N ILE A 822 -13.91 38.71 -7.09
CA ILE A 822 -13.84 38.65 -5.63
C ILE A 822 -15.17 39.20 -5.09
N GLN A 823 -15.88 38.40 -4.31
CA GLN A 823 -17.09 38.85 -3.63
C GLN A 823 -16.70 39.43 -2.26
N GLY A 824 -16.53 40.75 -2.20
CA GLY A 824 -16.17 41.48 -0.99
C GLY A 824 -14.93 42.38 -1.16
N ASN A 825 -14.15 42.50 -0.08
CA ASN A 825 -13.00 43.40 0.05
C ASN A 825 -11.74 42.84 -0.64
N LEU A 826 -11.20 43.61 -1.60
CA LEU A 826 -9.92 43.39 -2.26
C LEU A 826 -9.01 44.60 -2.06
N ARG A 827 -7.90 44.42 -1.35
CA ARG A 827 -6.82 45.42 -1.27
C ARG A 827 -5.73 45.08 -2.25
N ARG A 828 -5.25 46.07 -3.00
CA ARG A 828 -4.09 45.94 -3.88
C ARG A 828 -3.04 46.97 -3.49
N ALA A 829 -1.79 46.55 -3.41
CA ALA A 829 -0.67 47.46 -3.46
C ALA A 829 -0.61 48.14 -4.84
N ILE A 830 -0.45 49.45 -4.85
CA ILE A 830 -0.52 50.30 -6.04
C ILE A 830 0.81 51.02 -6.16
N GLY A 831 1.50 50.85 -7.29
CA GLY A 831 2.68 51.64 -7.64
C GLY A 831 2.32 53.06 -8.10
N ASN A 832 3.34 53.91 -8.24
CA ASN A 832 3.16 55.31 -8.66
C ASN A 832 2.45 55.40 -10.02
N THR A 833 2.72 54.48 -10.94
CA THR A 833 2.03 54.38 -12.22
C THR A 833 1.52 52.95 -12.45
N GLY A 834 0.53 52.82 -13.35
CA GLY A 834 0.02 51.52 -13.80
C GLY A 834 -1.50 51.39 -13.68
N VAL A 835 -2.04 50.38 -14.36
CA VAL A 835 -3.48 50.05 -14.35
C VAL A 835 -3.71 48.85 -13.44
N TYR A 836 -4.59 49.02 -12.46
CA TYR A 836 -4.91 48.04 -11.44
C TYR A 836 -6.39 47.70 -11.51
N GLN A 837 -6.66 46.47 -11.93
CA GLN A 837 -8.02 45.93 -11.94
C GLN A 837 -8.50 45.58 -10.53
N PHE A 838 -9.75 45.93 -10.24
CA PHE A 838 -10.49 45.44 -9.08
C PHE A 838 -11.76 44.72 -9.56
N PRO A 839 -11.65 43.44 -9.95
CA PRO A 839 -12.78 42.61 -10.33
C PRO A 839 -13.51 42.18 -9.05
N VAL A 840 -14.16 43.14 -8.40
CA VAL A 840 -14.98 42.92 -7.20
C VAL A 840 -16.45 42.77 -7.58
N GLY A 841 -17.29 42.41 -6.63
CA GLY A 841 -18.73 42.33 -6.82
C GLY A 841 -19.46 41.93 -5.55
N SER A 842 -20.76 41.75 -5.68
CA SER A 842 -21.64 41.24 -4.63
C SER A 842 -22.19 39.87 -5.03
N ALA A 843 -23.08 39.28 -4.22
CA ALA A 843 -23.81 38.08 -4.60
C ALA A 843 -24.62 38.25 -5.91
N ASN A 844 -24.92 39.50 -6.30
CA ASN A 844 -25.66 39.85 -7.51
C ASN A 844 -24.76 40.01 -8.75
N GLY A 845 -23.47 39.70 -8.63
CA GLY A 845 -22.54 39.61 -9.75
C GLY A 845 -21.36 40.57 -9.70
N LYS A 846 -20.50 40.44 -10.71
CA LYS A 846 -19.29 41.23 -10.92
C LYS A 846 -19.62 42.70 -11.20
N ARG A 847 -18.93 43.60 -10.52
CA ARG A 847 -18.97 45.06 -10.66
C ARG A 847 -17.54 45.57 -10.63
N THR A 848 -16.85 45.46 -11.76
CA THR A 848 -15.42 45.81 -11.85
C THR A 848 -15.22 47.31 -11.69
N LEU A 849 -14.15 47.68 -10.98
CA LEU A 849 -13.57 49.02 -11.01
C LEU A 849 -12.08 48.90 -11.35
N ASP A 850 -11.64 49.55 -12.42
CA ASP A 850 -10.22 49.63 -12.76
C ASP A 850 -9.70 51.02 -12.40
N LEU A 851 -8.53 51.07 -11.76
CA LEU A 851 -7.88 52.31 -11.36
C LEU A 851 -6.55 52.44 -12.10
N THR A 852 -6.32 53.57 -12.77
CA THR A 852 -5.00 53.94 -13.28
C THR A 852 -4.37 54.94 -12.33
N SER A 853 -3.24 54.58 -11.74
CA SER A 853 -2.45 55.46 -10.88
C SER A 853 -1.66 56.45 -11.74
N ASN A 854 -1.76 57.75 -11.42
CA ASN A 854 -1.01 58.84 -12.04
C ASN A 854 -0.19 59.55 -10.95
N ASP A 855 0.93 58.95 -10.56
CA ASP A 855 1.88 59.40 -9.54
C ASP A 855 1.30 59.53 -8.12
N LEU A 856 0.38 58.63 -7.74
CA LEU A 856 -0.09 58.53 -6.36
C LEU A 856 1.06 58.14 -5.41
N THR A 857 1.45 59.05 -4.51
CA THR A 857 2.54 58.80 -3.55
C THR A 857 2.46 59.71 -2.31
N GLY A 858 3.35 59.47 -1.33
CA GLY A 858 3.47 60.25 -0.09
C GLY A 858 2.56 59.76 1.05
N ASN A 859 2.77 60.31 2.26
CA ASN A 859 1.98 60.03 3.47
C ASN A 859 1.84 58.54 3.87
N GLY A 860 2.79 57.68 3.49
CA GLY A 860 2.69 56.24 3.76
C GLY A 860 1.67 55.49 2.89
N PHE A 861 1.18 56.12 1.81
CA PHE A 861 0.34 55.48 0.80
C PHE A 861 1.09 54.32 0.14
N GLN A 862 0.43 53.15 0.11
CA GLN A 862 0.98 51.90 -0.44
C GLN A 862 -0.07 51.06 -1.15
N SER A 863 -1.35 51.18 -0.78
CA SER A 863 -2.40 50.29 -1.27
C SER A 863 -3.78 50.94 -1.24
N ILE A 864 -4.68 50.41 -2.05
CA ILE A 864 -6.09 50.78 -2.11
C ILE A 864 -6.94 49.53 -1.86
N LEU A 865 -7.91 49.66 -0.96
CA LEU A 865 -9.00 48.71 -0.79
C LEU A 865 -10.16 49.11 -1.70
N VAL A 866 -10.69 48.14 -2.44
CA VAL A 866 -11.94 48.27 -3.19
C VAL A 866 -12.93 47.17 -2.78
N SER A 867 -14.18 47.56 -2.57
CA SER A 867 -15.32 46.64 -2.40
C SER A 867 -16.55 47.23 -3.08
N PHE A 868 -17.50 46.39 -3.50
CA PHE A 868 -18.77 46.85 -4.06
C PHE A 868 -19.92 46.56 -3.09
N ASN A 869 -20.65 47.60 -2.70
CA ASN A 869 -21.71 47.50 -1.72
C ASN A 869 -23.01 48.11 -2.28
N PRO A 870 -24.19 47.56 -1.95
CA PRO A 870 -25.45 48.24 -2.22
C PRO A 870 -25.42 49.65 -1.63
N LEU A 871 -25.93 50.64 -2.36
CA LEU A 871 -26.14 51.95 -1.75
C LEU A 871 -27.33 51.80 -0.78
N THR A 872 -27.04 52.02 0.50
CA THR A 872 -28.06 52.06 1.54
C THR A 872 -28.25 53.52 1.94
N ASN A 873 -29.51 53.97 2.02
CA ASN A 873 -29.88 55.37 2.28
C ASN A 873 -29.48 56.35 1.15
N HIS A 874 -30.07 56.15 -0.03
CA HIS A 874 -29.99 57.07 -1.16
C HIS A 874 -30.87 58.32 -0.94
N GLN A 875 -30.35 59.35 -0.27
CA GLN A 875 -31.00 60.66 -0.34
C GLN A 875 -30.56 61.35 -1.63
N ASP A 876 -31.31 61.12 -2.71
CA ASP A 876 -31.03 61.74 -4.01
C ASP A 876 -31.70 63.13 -4.13
N SER A 877 -32.71 63.39 -3.29
CA SER A 877 -33.52 64.61 -3.31
C SER A 877 -32.76 65.90 -2.98
N ASP A 878 -31.61 65.79 -2.32
CA ASP A 878 -30.74 66.92 -1.96
C ASP A 878 -29.45 66.98 -2.81
N MET A 879 -29.38 66.17 -3.86
CA MET A 879 -28.29 66.18 -4.84
C MET A 879 -28.39 67.43 -5.72
N LEU A 880 -27.32 68.24 -5.74
CA LEU A 880 -27.26 69.52 -6.44
C LEU A 880 -25.93 69.67 -7.20
N LEU A 881 -25.53 68.62 -7.93
CA LEU A 881 -24.26 68.61 -8.66
C LEU A 881 -24.48 68.93 -10.14
N GLU A 882 -23.82 70.00 -10.60
CA GLU A 882 -23.79 70.45 -11.99
C GLU A 882 -22.37 70.39 -12.53
N GLU A 883 -22.22 69.90 -13.76
CA GLU A 883 -20.95 69.89 -14.50
C GLU A 883 -21.22 70.05 -16.01
N ASN A 884 -20.68 71.09 -16.65
CA ASN A 884 -20.82 71.33 -18.09
C ASN A 884 -22.28 71.30 -18.60
N ASP A 885 -23.18 72.05 -17.95
CA ASP A 885 -24.62 72.12 -18.24
C ASP A 885 -25.40 70.79 -18.07
N VAL A 886 -24.80 69.84 -17.36
CA VAL A 886 -25.40 68.53 -17.03
C VAL A 886 -25.70 68.48 -15.53
N TYR A 887 -26.97 68.34 -15.17
CA TYR A 887 -27.42 68.21 -13.78
C TYR A 887 -27.54 66.73 -13.40
N TYR A 888 -26.77 66.31 -12.39
CA TYR A 888 -26.91 64.98 -11.81
C TYR A 888 -27.96 65.00 -10.71
N THR A 889 -29.04 64.23 -10.91
CA THR A 889 -30.25 64.31 -10.08
C THR A 889 -30.54 63.03 -9.30
N SER A 890 -29.84 61.94 -9.59
CA SER A 890 -29.94 60.67 -8.85
C SER A 890 -28.70 59.81 -9.03
N MET A 891 -28.53 58.83 -8.14
CA MET A 891 -27.48 57.80 -8.26
C MET A 891 -28.08 56.48 -8.75
N GLN A 892 -27.29 55.70 -9.48
CA GLN A 892 -27.66 54.34 -9.84
C GLN A 892 -27.85 53.48 -8.58
N THR A 893 -28.98 52.78 -8.50
CA THR A 893 -29.40 51.98 -7.35
C THR A 893 -28.65 50.66 -7.22
N GLU A 894 -27.89 50.28 -8.24
CA GLU A 894 -27.08 49.07 -8.25
C GLU A 894 -26.04 49.04 -7.11
N GLY A 895 -25.43 50.18 -6.78
CA GLY A 895 -24.54 50.31 -5.62
C GLY A 895 -23.34 51.22 -5.84
N THR A 896 -22.37 51.14 -4.92
CA THR A 896 -21.14 51.95 -4.93
C THR A 896 -19.90 51.10 -4.73
N TRP A 897 -18.81 51.56 -5.33
CA TRP A 897 -17.47 51.09 -5.02
C TRP A 897 -16.91 51.90 -3.86
N LEU A 898 -16.65 51.26 -2.73
CA LEU A 898 -15.83 51.87 -1.70
C LEU A 898 -14.37 51.79 -2.14
N VAL A 899 -13.73 52.94 -2.33
CA VAL A 899 -12.30 53.06 -2.68
C VAL A 899 -11.59 53.74 -1.52
N GLU A 900 -10.79 52.97 -0.78
CA GLU A 900 -10.17 53.41 0.47
C GLU A 900 -8.64 53.19 0.43
N PRO A 901 -7.83 54.25 0.32
CA PRO A 901 -6.38 54.12 0.43
C PRO A 901 -5.99 53.76 1.88
N ASN A 902 -4.89 53.04 2.07
CA ASN A 902 -4.38 52.78 3.43
C ASN A 902 -3.94 54.06 4.16
N ALA A 903 -3.53 55.07 3.40
CA ALA A 903 -3.26 56.44 3.85
C ALA A 903 -3.52 57.40 2.68
N VAL A 904 -4.08 58.58 2.93
CA VAL A 904 -4.38 59.54 1.85
C VAL A 904 -3.07 60.02 1.21
N PRO A 905 -2.87 59.85 -0.12
CA PRO A 905 -1.63 60.24 -0.79
C PRO A 905 -1.42 61.76 -0.71
N ALA A 906 -0.16 62.19 -0.67
CA ALA A 906 0.22 63.61 -0.62
C ALA A 906 0.13 64.28 -2.00
N THR A 907 0.39 63.51 -3.06
CA THR A 907 0.42 63.98 -4.45
C THR A 907 -0.16 62.92 -5.40
N GLY A 908 -0.41 63.33 -6.65
CA GLY A 908 -0.88 62.46 -7.72
C GLY A 908 -2.39 62.45 -7.89
N THR A 909 -2.85 61.76 -8.94
CA THR A 909 -4.27 61.56 -9.25
C THR A 909 -4.52 60.12 -9.66
N TYR A 910 -5.77 59.72 -9.84
CA TYR A 910 -6.11 58.46 -10.47
C TYR A 910 -7.26 58.58 -11.47
N THR A 911 -7.22 57.75 -12.50
CA THR A 911 -8.36 57.56 -13.41
C THR A 911 -9.14 56.35 -12.96
N ALA A 912 -10.46 56.48 -12.84
CA ALA A 912 -11.36 55.39 -12.47
C ALA A 912 -12.25 54.99 -13.64
N VAL A 913 -12.35 53.68 -13.88
CA VAL A 913 -13.18 53.06 -14.91
C VAL A 913 -14.10 52.04 -14.24
N ALA A 914 -15.38 52.38 -14.11
CA ALA A 914 -16.37 51.60 -13.39
C ALA A 914 -17.33 50.90 -14.37
N SER A 915 -17.57 49.61 -14.19
CA SER A 915 -18.48 48.85 -15.06
C SER A 915 -19.94 49.31 -14.93
N LEU A 916 -20.65 49.45 -16.05
CA LEU A 916 -22.11 49.71 -16.06
C LEU A 916 -22.94 48.44 -15.84
N ARG A 917 -22.32 47.27 -15.68
CA ARG A 917 -23.04 46.01 -15.50
C ARG A 917 -23.95 46.09 -14.27
N GLY A 918 -25.23 45.78 -14.43
CA GLY A 918 -26.25 45.88 -13.37
C GLY A 918 -26.93 47.26 -13.29
N CYS A 919 -26.32 48.31 -13.86
CA CYS A 919 -26.97 49.60 -13.98
C CYS A 919 -28.04 49.55 -15.09
N THR A 920 -29.16 50.21 -14.87
CA THR A 920 -30.30 50.23 -15.81
C THR A 920 -30.72 51.68 -16.10
N ASN A 921 -31.46 51.88 -17.19
CA ASN A 921 -32.00 53.20 -17.58
C ASN A 921 -30.92 54.28 -17.79
N LEU A 922 -29.71 53.88 -18.21
CA LEU A 922 -28.67 54.82 -18.62
C LEU A 922 -28.91 55.28 -20.05
N THR A 923 -28.59 56.54 -20.32
CA THR A 923 -28.63 57.13 -21.66
C THR A 923 -27.27 57.74 -21.97
N ASP A 924 -26.83 57.63 -23.23
CA ASP A 924 -25.54 58.15 -23.67
C ASP A 924 -25.36 59.62 -23.26
N ASN A 925 -24.18 59.93 -22.74
CA ASN A 925 -23.75 61.24 -22.25
C ASN A 925 -24.49 61.74 -20.99
N GLN A 926 -25.51 61.04 -20.51
CA GLN A 926 -26.34 61.40 -19.35
C GLN A 926 -25.99 60.60 -18.08
N PHE A 927 -24.74 60.16 -17.96
CA PHE A 927 -24.22 59.56 -16.72
C PHE A 927 -22.75 59.90 -16.52
N ALA A 928 -22.29 59.86 -15.28
CA ALA A 928 -20.87 59.97 -14.94
C ALA A 928 -20.54 59.28 -13.62
N LEU A 929 -19.25 58.96 -13.44
CA LEU A 929 -18.73 58.49 -12.17
C LEU A 929 -18.55 59.66 -11.21
N LEU A 930 -19.13 59.58 -10.02
CA LEU A 930 -19.07 60.58 -8.96
C LEU A 930 -18.48 59.97 -7.69
N VAL A 931 -18.00 60.81 -6.77
CA VAL A 931 -17.45 60.37 -5.47
C VAL A 931 -18.00 61.20 -4.32
N ARG A 932 -18.18 60.55 -3.17
CA ARG A 932 -18.45 61.20 -1.87
C ARG A 932 -17.59 60.57 -0.76
N PRO A 933 -17.40 61.23 0.40
CA PRO A 933 -16.65 60.68 1.53
C PRO A 933 -17.19 59.31 2.00
N LYS A 934 -16.30 58.41 2.44
CA LYS A 934 -16.62 57.01 2.82
C LYS A 934 -17.83 56.86 3.77
N ASN A 935 -17.97 57.77 4.73
CA ASN A 935 -19.00 57.71 5.77
C ASN A 935 -20.23 58.58 5.44
N SER A 936 -20.25 59.25 4.29
CA SER A 936 -21.38 60.09 3.90
C SER A 936 -22.56 59.26 3.40
N VAL A 937 -23.76 59.74 3.72
CA VAL A 937 -25.04 59.17 3.26
C VAL A 937 -25.93 60.19 2.54
N THR A 938 -25.61 61.49 2.58
CA THR A 938 -26.37 62.56 1.87
C THR A 938 -26.01 62.60 0.39
N GLY A 939 -26.96 63.03 -0.46
CA GLY A 939 -26.74 63.28 -1.88
C GLY A 939 -25.93 64.56 -2.14
N ARG A 940 -25.90 65.49 -1.18
CA ARG A 940 -25.16 66.77 -1.29
C ARG A 940 -23.65 66.59 -1.37
N ASP A 941 -23.12 65.53 -0.79
CA ASP A 941 -21.68 65.27 -0.72
C ASP A 941 -21.12 64.63 -2.00
N TRP A 942 -21.99 64.28 -2.97
CA TRP A 942 -21.53 63.83 -4.28
C TRP A 942 -20.82 64.96 -5.02
N SER A 943 -19.62 64.67 -5.50
CA SER A 943 -18.81 65.61 -6.26
C SER A 943 -18.12 64.90 -7.43
N THR A 944 -17.46 65.69 -8.28
CA THR A 944 -16.59 65.20 -9.36
C THR A 944 -15.27 64.62 -8.85
N GLY A 945 -14.96 64.74 -7.55
CA GLY A 945 -13.69 64.29 -6.98
C GLY A 945 -12.47 65.03 -7.49
N GLY A 946 -12.66 66.22 -8.09
CA GLY A 946 -11.62 66.99 -8.78
C GLY A 946 -11.17 66.41 -10.13
N GLY A 947 -11.82 65.34 -10.61
CA GLY A 947 -11.48 64.69 -11.87
C GLY A 947 -12.24 65.24 -13.08
N VAL A 948 -11.72 64.96 -14.28
CA VAL A 948 -12.22 65.42 -15.57
C VAL A 948 -13.13 64.37 -16.20
N LEU A 949 -14.31 64.80 -16.64
CA LEU A 949 -15.23 64.00 -17.44
C LEU A 949 -14.86 64.08 -18.93
N GLU A 950 -14.79 62.92 -19.60
CA GLU A 950 -14.49 62.84 -21.03
C GLU A 950 -15.59 63.51 -21.88
N GLY A 951 -15.27 64.06 -23.05
CA GLY A 951 -16.24 64.71 -23.94
C GLY A 951 -17.38 63.78 -24.41
N ALA A 952 -18.47 64.36 -24.92
CA ALA A 952 -19.61 63.57 -25.41
C ALA A 952 -19.19 62.52 -26.46
N ASN A 953 -19.78 61.33 -26.38
CA ASN A 953 -19.50 60.15 -27.23
C ASN A 953 -18.07 59.61 -27.15
N LYS A 954 -17.29 59.99 -26.13
CA LYS A 954 -15.97 59.42 -25.83
C LYS A 954 -16.07 58.26 -24.83
N GLU A 955 -14.91 57.69 -24.51
CA GLU A 955 -14.77 56.61 -23.54
C GLU A 955 -15.48 56.93 -22.22
N GLY A 956 -16.25 55.98 -21.71
CA GLY A 956 -16.95 56.13 -20.43
C GLY A 956 -18.19 57.02 -20.46
N ARG A 957 -18.64 57.46 -21.64
CA ARG A 957 -19.84 58.30 -21.83
C ARG A 957 -20.96 57.60 -22.60
N THR A 958 -20.77 56.38 -23.12
CA THR A 958 -21.79 55.64 -23.87
C THR A 958 -22.16 54.32 -23.18
N VAL A 959 -23.44 53.95 -23.20
CA VAL A 959 -23.97 52.71 -22.62
C VAL A 959 -23.37 51.50 -23.32
N MET A 960 -23.23 51.57 -24.65
CA MET A 960 -22.59 50.54 -25.47
C MET A 960 -21.12 50.29 -25.07
N GLY A 961 -20.42 51.31 -24.57
CA GLY A 961 -19.06 51.17 -24.05
C GLY A 961 -18.97 50.31 -22.78
N GLY A 962 -20.07 50.16 -22.04
CA GLY A 962 -20.18 49.23 -20.91
C GLY A 962 -19.48 49.67 -19.62
N TYR A 963 -18.90 50.87 -19.57
CA TYR A 963 -18.28 51.46 -18.38
C TYR A 963 -18.52 52.98 -18.30
N ALA A 964 -18.40 53.55 -17.09
CA ALA A 964 -18.25 54.97 -16.84
C ALA A 964 -16.78 55.27 -16.52
N LYS A 965 -16.25 56.39 -17.01
CA LYS A 965 -14.85 56.80 -16.81
C LYS A 965 -14.78 58.23 -16.27
N ARG A 966 -13.90 58.46 -15.29
CA ARG A 966 -13.48 59.81 -14.90
C ARG A 966 -11.97 59.82 -14.68
N SER A 967 -11.31 60.78 -15.30
CA SER A 967 -9.85 60.91 -15.33
C SER A 967 -9.35 61.86 -14.25
N PHE A 968 -8.14 61.65 -13.74
CA PHE A 968 -7.44 62.59 -12.83
C PHE A 968 -8.17 62.94 -11.51
N MET A 969 -8.91 62.00 -10.93
CA MET A 969 -9.55 62.16 -9.61
C MET A 969 -8.51 62.27 -8.49
N THR A 970 -8.83 63.06 -7.45
CA THR A 970 -7.98 63.25 -6.25
C THR A 970 -8.64 62.79 -4.96
N GLN A 971 -9.98 62.72 -4.92
CA GLN A 971 -10.74 62.33 -3.73
C GLN A 971 -11.07 60.84 -3.72
N PHE A 972 -10.93 60.21 -2.55
CA PHE A 972 -11.27 58.81 -2.31
C PHE A 972 -12.52 58.70 -1.43
N GLY A 973 -13.26 57.60 -1.54
CA GLY A 973 -14.51 57.40 -0.79
C GLY A 973 -15.45 56.41 -1.49
N GLN A 974 -16.75 56.69 -1.43
CA GLN A 974 -17.74 55.92 -2.19
C GLN A 974 -17.85 56.47 -3.60
N LEU A 975 -17.56 55.65 -4.61
CA LEU A 975 -17.73 55.97 -6.02
C LEU A 975 -19.05 55.35 -6.51
N GLY A 976 -19.85 56.12 -7.23
CA GLY A 976 -21.12 55.66 -7.81
C GLY A 976 -21.39 56.29 -9.16
N ILE A 977 -22.32 55.72 -9.93
CA ILE A 977 -22.72 56.27 -11.22
C ILE A 977 -23.90 57.20 -11.01
N GLY A 978 -23.70 58.51 -11.24
CA GLY A 978 -24.76 59.51 -11.22
C GLY A 978 -25.51 59.52 -12.56
N ASN A 979 -26.82 59.62 -12.50
CA ASN A 979 -27.68 59.89 -13.64
C ASN A 979 -27.89 61.38 -13.80
N ALA A 980 -27.83 61.83 -15.03
CA ALA A 980 -28.11 63.20 -15.37
C ALA A 980 -29.36 63.34 -16.23
N THR A 981 -29.99 64.50 -16.12
CA THR A 981 -31.11 64.90 -16.98
C THR A 981 -30.68 66.13 -17.79
N THR A 982 -30.84 66.09 -19.11
CA THR A 982 -30.70 67.28 -19.96
C THR A 982 -32.07 67.90 -20.17
N GLY A 983 -32.24 69.15 -19.74
CA GLY A 983 -33.51 69.88 -19.81
C GLY A 983 -34.38 69.59 -18.59
N LEU A 984 -34.45 70.55 -17.68
CA LEU A 984 -35.51 70.62 -16.69
C LEU A 984 -36.78 70.98 -17.45
N LEU A 985 -37.77 70.08 -17.51
CA LEU A 985 -39.05 70.37 -18.15
C LEU A 985 -39.88 71.34 -17.26
N PRO A 986 -40.64 72.26 -17.89
CA PRO A 986 -41.35 73.35 -17.23
C PRO A 986 -42.53 72.88 -16.36
N VAL A 987 -43.04 73.83 -15.58
CA VAL A 987 -44.11 73.71 -14.56
C VAL A 987 -45.25 72.76 -14.97
N THR A 988 -45.57 71.76 -14.15
CA THR A 988 -46.71 70.86 -14.42
C THR A 988 -48.02 71.45 -13.88
N TRP A 989 -48.94 71.85 -14.75
CA TRP A 989 -50.24 72.45 -14.37
C TRP A 989 -51.26 71.43 -13.84
N LEU A 990 -51.90 71.71 -12.71
CA LEU A 990 -53.05 70.93 -12.22
C LEU A 990 -54.37 71.45 -12.77
N TYR A 991 -54.61 72.76 -12.67
CA TYR A 991 -55.79 73.39 -13.24
C TYR A 991 -55.57 74.88 -13.49
N VAL A 992 -56.40 75.44 -14.39
CA VAL A 992 -56.62 76.87 -14.56
C VAL A 992 -58.12 77.09 -14.72
N THR A 993 -58.70 77.98 -13.93
CA THR A 993 -60.13 78.29 -13.90
C THR A 993 -60.37 79.78 -13.69
N GLY A 994 -61.58 80.25 -14.00
CA GLY A 994 -61.91 81.66 -13.90
C GLY A 994 -63.41 81.89 -13.74
N LYS A 995 -63.78 82.89 -12.93
CA LYS A 995 -65.18 83.26 -12.65
C LYS A 995 -65.35 84.77 -12.50
N ARG A 996 -66.51 85.30 -12.89
CA ARG A 996 -66.88 86.70 -12.64
C ARG A 996 -67.36 86.86 -11.20
N GLN A 997 -66.89 87.88 -10.51
CA GLN A 997 -67.39 88.34 -9.21
C GLN A 997 -67.58 89.86 -9.27
N GLN A 998 -68.84 90.32 -9.36
CA GLN A 998 -69.20 91.74 -9.58
C GLN A 998 -68.53 92.31 -10.84
N GLU A 999 -67.73 93.38 -10.71
CA GLU A 999 -66.99 94.02 -11.81
C GLU A 999 -65.57 93.45 -11.99
N LYS A 1000 -65.28 92.29 -11.40
CA LYS A 1000 -63.94 91.68 -11.40
C LYS A 1000 -63.98 90.26 -11.95
N ASN A 1001 -63.02 89.92 -12.80
CA ASN A 1001 -62.75 88.55 -13.21
C ASN A 1001 -61.68 87.96 -12.29
N VAL A 1002 -61.97 86.82 -11.68
CA VAL A 1002 -61.05 86.11 -10.77
C VAL A 1002 -60.55 84.87 -11.48
N ILE A 1003 -59.22 84.74 -11.62
CA ILE A 1003 -58.53 83.63 -12.28
C ILE A 1003 -57.73 82.89 -11.21
N GLU A 1004 -57.93 81.59 -11.09
CA GLU A 1004 -57.32 80.72 -10.07
C GLU A 1004 -56.67 79.51 -10.77
N TRP A 1005 -55.41 79.22 -10.43
CA TRP A 1005 -54.66 78.08 -10.97
C TRP A 1005 -53.79 77.41 -9.91
N ALA A 1006 -53.37 76.18 -10.19
CA ALA A 1006 -52.44 75.44 -9.35
C ALA A 1006 -51.41 74.67 -10.18
N THR A 1007 -50.21 74.55 -9.64
CA THR A 1007 -49.05 73.85 -10.22
C THR A 1007 -48.71 72.67 -9.32
N ALA A 1008 -48.41 71.50 -9.89
CA ALA A 1008 -47.99 70.31 -9.15
C ALA A 1008 -46.52 70.42 -8.72
N THR A 1009 -45.68 70.87 -9.65
CA THR A 1009 -44.26 71.15 -9.45
C THR A 1009 -43.85 72.39 -10.25
N GLU A 1010 -42.90 73.16 -9.72
CA GLU A 1010 -42.28 74.33 -10.33
C GLU A 1010 -40.76 74.15 -10.29
N ILE A 1011 -40.08 74.43 -11.40
CA ILE A 1011 -38.63 74.43 -11.46
C ILE A 1011 -38.20 75.70 -12.19
N ASN A 1012 -37.31 76.49 -11.59
CA ASN A 1012 -36.78 77.77 -12.06
C ASN A 1012 -37.84 78.81 -12.49
N ASN A 1013 -39.05 78.73 -11.95
CA ASN A 1013 -40.14 79.64 -12.29
C ASN A 1013 -39.94 81.03 -11.66
N ASP A 1014 -39.67 82.04 -12.50
CA ASP A 1014 -39.55 83.44 -12.05
C ASP A 1014 -40.94 84.03 -11.76
N ARG A 1015 -41.87 83.94 -12.73
CA ARG A 1015 -43.19 84.57 -12.64
C ARG A 1015 -44.21 84.00 -13.61
N PHE A 1016 -45.48 84.28 -13.31
CA PHE A 1016 -46.62 84.07 -14.18
C PHE A 1016 -47.17 85.41 -14.68
N GLU A 1017 -47.32 85.58 -15.98
CA GLU A 1017 -48.02 86.71 -16.61
C GLU A 1017 -49.44 86.26 -17.00
N VAL A 1018 -50.45 86.84 -16.37
CA VAL A 1018 -51.85 86.59 -16.73
C VAL A 1018 -52.20 87.49 -17.91
N GLU A 1019 -52.64 86.89 -19.01
CA GLU A 1019 -53.06 87.61 -20.21
C GLU A 1019 -54.56 87.47 -20.43
N TYR A 1020 -55.19 88.50 -20.99
CA TYR A 1020 -56.62 88.52 -21.31
C TYR A 1020 -56.90 88.96 -22.74
N SER A 1021 -58.04 88.54 -23.28
CA SER A 1021 -58.49 88.88 -24.63
C SER A 1021 -60.02 89.00 -24.67
N PHE A 1022 -60.56 89.87 -25.51
CA PHE A 1022 -62.01 89.95 -25.76
C PHE A 1022 -62.46 89.15 -26.98
N ASP A 1023 -61.54 88.77 -27.87
CA ASP A 1023 -61.83 88.02 -29.10
C ASP A 1023 -61.25 86.59 -29.10
N GLY A 1024 -60.49 86.24 -28.07
CA GLY A 1024 -59.83 84.95 -27.91
C GLY A 1024 -58.60 84.75 -28.81
N ARG A 1025 -58.17 85.79 -29.54
CA ARG A 1025 -57.05 85.73 -30.51
C ARG A 1025 -55.93 86.70 -30.13
N THR A 1026 -56.25 87.94 -29.81
CA THR A 1026 -55.28 88.96 -29.42
C THR A 1026 -55.27 89.10 -27.91
N PHE A 1027 -54.25 88.53 -27.26
CA PHE A 1027 -54.06 88.59 -25.82
C PHE A 1027 -53.19 89.78 -25.42
N LYS A 1028 -53.59 90.46 -24.35
CA LYS A 1028 -52.88 91.58 -23.73
C LYS A 1028 -52.55 91.22 -22.28
N PRO A 1029 -51.44 91.71 -21.71
CA PRO A 1029 -51.13 91.46 -20.30
C PRO A 1029 -52.19 92.08 -19.39
N ALA A 1030 -52.68 91.30 -18.43
CA ALA A 1030 -53.57 91.74 -17.35
C ALA A 1030 -52.79 92.01 -16.06
N GLY A 1031 -51.73 91.25 -15.80
CA GLY A 1031 -50.85 91.45 -14.64
C GLY A 1031 -49.87 90.30 -14.44
N ILE A 1032 -49.01 90.43 -13.43
CA ILE A 1032 -47.93 89.48 -13.12
C ILE A 1032 -48.10 88.96 -11.69
N VAL A 1033 -47.91 87.66 -11.49
CA VAL A 1033 -47.87 87.00 -10.18
C VAL A 1033 -46.53 86.29 -10.04
N LYS A 1034 -45.80 86.54 -8.96
CA LYS A 1034 -44.48 85.95 -8.71
C LYS A 1034 -44.58 84.43 -8.53
N GLY A 1035 -43.67 83.67 -9.16
CA GLY A 1035 -43.57 82.22 -9.01
C GLY A 1035 -42.86 81.80 -7.73
N ALA A 1036 -42.87 80.51 -7.40
CA ALA A 1036 -42.20 79.98 -6.21
C ALA A 1036 -40.70 79.68 -6.42
N GLY A 1037 -40.15 79.91 -7.62
CA GLY A 1037 -38.78 79.52 -7.98
C GLY A 1037 -38.70 78.02 -8.22
N ASN A 1038 -38.54 77.24 -7.16
CA ASN A 1038 -38.52 75.77 -7.20
C ASN A 1038 -39.49 75.22 -6.14
N SER A 1039 -40.43 74.37 -6.54
CA SER A 1039 -41.39 73.73 -5.65
C SER A 1039 -41.75 72.33 -6.13
N ASN A 1040 -41.66 71.32 -5.26
CA ASN A 1040 -42.16 69.97 -5.54
C ASN A 1040 -43.49 69.66 -4.83
N THR A 1041 -44.11 70.68 -4.23
CA THR A 1041 -45.44 70.62 -3.60
C THR A 1041 -46.41 71.52 -4.35
N VAL A 1042 -47.70 71.19 -4.28
CA VAL A 1042 -48.75 71.94 -4.98
C VAL A 1042 -48.78 73.40 -4.54
N GLN A 1043 -48.65 74.33 -5.49
CA GLN A 1043 -48.82 75.77 -5.24
C GLN A 1043 -50.10 76.27 -5.87
N ASN A 1044 -50.81 77.14 -5.15
CA ASN A 1044 -52.10 77.71 -5.58
C ASN A 1044 -51.97 79.22 -5.75
N TYR A 1045 -52.44 79.73 -6.88
CA TYR A 1045 -52.33 81.13 -7.24
C TYR A 1045 -53.68 81.71 -7.64
N LYS A 1046 -53.81 83.02 -7.44
CA LYS A 1046 -55.01 83.79 -7.72
C LYS A 1046 -54.67 85.16 -8.26
N PHE A 1047 -55.36 85.54 -9.33
CA PHE A 1047 -55.28 86.86 -9.92
C PHE A 1047 -56.67 87.47 -10.10
N VAL A 1048 -56.82 88.76 -9.81
CA VAL A 1048 -58.09 89.48 -9.91
C VAL A 1048 -57.94 90.63 -10.90
N HIS A 1049 -58.67 90.55 -12.01
CA HIS A 1049 -58.68 91.58 -13.04
C HIS A 1049 -59.97 92.41 -12.94
N ALA A 1050 -59.86 93.68 -12.55
CA ALA A 1050 -60.98 94.61 -12.54
C ALA A 1050 -61.29 95.05 -13.98
N LEU A 1051 -62.47 94.68 -14.47
CA LEU A 1051 -62.94 95.02 -15.80
C LEU A 1051 -64.33 95.63 -15.67
N PRO A 1052 -64.47 96.96 -15.79
CA PRO A 1052 -65.75 97.65 -15.61
C PRO A 1052 -66.77 97.31 -16.72
N THR A 1053 -66.32 96.69 -17.82
CA THR A 1053 -67.18 96.28 -18.93
C THR A 1053 -67.72 94.86 -18.75
N ASN A 1054 -69.01 94.68 -19.03
CA ASN A 1054 -69.71 93.41 -18.90
C ASN A 1054 -69.64 92.64 -20.24
N GLN A 1055 -68.42 92.25 -20.65
CA GLN A 1055 -68.15 91.56 -21.92
C GLN A 1055 -67.54 90.17 -21.70
N LEU A 1056 -67.75 89.28 -22.66
CA LEU A 1056 -67.08 87.98 -22.72
C LEU A 1056 -65.57 88.19 -22.73
N THR A 1057 -64.84 87.56 -21.81
CA THR A 1057 -63.39 87.72 -21.71
C THR A 1057 -62.69 86.37 -21.59
N TYR A 1058 -61.62 86.18 -22.35
CA TYR A 1058 -60.74 85.02 -22.34
C TYR A 1058 -59.47 85.33 -21.54
N TYR A 1059 -58.95 84.36 -20.80
CA TYR A 1059 -57.71 84.47 -20.03
C TYR A 1059 -56.80 83.28 -20.30
N ARG A 1060 -55.49 83.51 -20.32
CA ARG A 1060 -54.47 82.46 -20.27
C ARG A 1060 -53.32 82.91 -19.39
N ILE A 1061 -52.50 81.97 -18.92
CA ILE A 1061 -51.38 82.26 -18.04
C ILE A 1061 -50.10 81.89 -18.78
N LYS A 1062 -49.16 82.82 -18.83
CA LYS A 1062 -47.83 82.65 -19.40
C LYS A 1062 -46.83 82.51 -18.26
N GLN A 1063 -46.35 81.30 -18.01
CA GLN A 1063 -45.29 81.05 -17.05
C GLN A 1063 -43.94 81.41 -17.68
N ILE A 1064 -43.06 82.08 -16.94
CA ILE A 1064 -41.75 82.54 -17.40
C ILE A 1064 -40.69 82.07 -16.41
N ASP A 1065 -39.68 81.37 -16.92
CA ASP A 1065 -38.54 80.88 -16.17
C ASP A 1065 -37.49 81.98 -15.93
N MET A 1066 -36.56 81.74 -15.00
CA MET A 1066 -35.46 82.68 -14.69
C MET A 1066 -34.53 82.97 -15.88
N ASP A 1067 -34.48 82.09 -16.88
CA ASP A 1067 -33.72 82.28 -18.13
C ASP A 1067 -34.53 82.99 -19.24
N GLY A 1068 -35.80 83.30 -18.99
CA GLY A 1068 -36.71 83.97 -19.92
C GLY A 1068 -37.47 83.05 -20.87
N ALA A 1069 -37.28 81.72 -20.81
CA ALA A 1069 -38.15 80.76 -21.49
C ALA A 1069 -39.58 80.85 -20.93
N PHE A 1070 -40.59 80.49 -21.73
CA PHE A 1070 -41.97 80.59 -21.29
C PHE A 1070 -42.87 79.47 -21.82
N GLU A 1071 -43.88 79.11 -21.03
CA GLU A 1071 -44.94 78.17 -21.39
C GLU A 1071 -46.32 78.80 -21.15
N LEU A 1072 -47.30 78.48 -22.01
CA LEU A 1072 -48.68 78.97 -21.90
C LEU A 1072 -49.62 77.90 -21.35
N SER A 1073 -50.48 78.28 -20.41
CA SER A 1073 -51.59 77.45 -19.95
C SER A 1073 -52.69 77.33 -21.01
N LYS A 1074 -53.63 76.41 -20.77
CA LYS A 1074 -54.94 76.44 -21.46
C LYS A 1074 -55.66 77.78 -21.23
N THR A 1075 -56.43 78.21 -22.22
CA THR A 1075 -57.27 79.42 -22.15
C THR A 1075 -58.59 79.14 -21.41
N VAL A 1076 -59.01 80.04 -20.53
CA VAL A 1076 -60.26 80.00 -19.77
C VAL A 1076 -61.17 81.15 -20.18
N THR A 1077 -62.46 80.88 -20.36
CA THR A 1077 -63.47 81.85 -20.79
C THR A 1077 -64.38 82.26 -19.63
N ILE A 1078 -64.62 83.56 -19.46
CA ILE A 1078 -65.52 84.13 -18.43
C ILE A 1078 -66.62 84.96 -19.11
N HIS A 1079 -67.88 84.56 -18.92
CA HIS A 1079 -69.07 85.24 -19.46
C HIS A 1079 -69.56 86.36 -18.53
N ALA A 1080 -70.22 87.38 -19.10
CA ALA A 1080 -70.82 88.50 -18.38
C ALA A 1080 -72.05 88.07 -17.55
N SER A 1081 -72.15 88.52 -16.30
CA SER A 1081 -73.33 88.28 -15.45
C SER A 1081 -74.35 89.42 -15.62
N ILE A 1082 -75.57 89.09 -16.03
CA ILE A 1082 -76.68 90.04 -16.21
C ILE A 1082 -77.33 90.31 -14.83
N ILE A 1083 -77.24 91.54 -14.34
CA ILE A 1083 -77.97 92.02 -13.15
C ILE A 1083 -79.25 92.72 -13.64
N PRO A 1084 -80.46 92.36 -13.19
CA PRO A 1084 -81.72 92.94 -13.69
C PRO A 1084 -82.03 94.30 -13.04
N LEU A 1085 -82.23 95.35 -13.86
CA LEU A 1085 -82.80 96.64 -13.44
C LEU A 1085 -84.34 96.58 -13.51
N SER A 1086 -85.02 96.91 -12.41
CA SER A 1086 -86.48 97.07 -12.32
C SER A 1086 -86.95 98.39 -12.95
N ILE A 1087 -87.71 98.34 -14.05
CA ILE A 1087 -88.39 99.51 -14.65
C ILE A 1087 -89.77 99.67 -13.99
N GLN A 1088 -90.06 100.84 -13.41
CA GLN A 1088 -91.34 101.17 -12.78
C GLN A 1088 -92.21 101.98 -13.77
N LEU A 1089 -93.27 101.37 -14.31
CA LEU A 1089 -94.19 101.98 -15.28
C LEU A 1089 -95.42 102.58 -14.58
N SER A 1090 -95.91 103.74 -15.06
CA SER A 1090 -97.13 104.38 -14.52
C SER A 1090 -98.10 104.85 -15.61
N LEU A 1091 -99.41 104.83 -15.30
CA LEU A 1091 -100.51 105.25 -16.18
C LEU A 1091 -101.36 106.34 -15.51
N TYR A 1092 -101.58 107.47 -16.21
CA TYR A 1092 -102.44 108.56 -15.73
C TYR A 1092 -103.05 109.34 -16.92
N PRO A 1093 -104.14 110.12 -16.72
CA PRO A 1093 -105.02 110.09 -15.55
C PRO A 1093 -105.79 108.77 -15.48
N ASN A 1094 -106.06 108.28 -14.27
CA ASN A 1094 -106.82 107.05 -14.05
C ASN A 1094 -107.73 107.25 -12.82
N PRO A 1095 -109.05 107.46 -12.99
CA PRO A 1095 -109.84 107.18 -14.19
C PRO A 1095 -109.57 108.10 -15.40
N ALA A 1096 -109.60 107.54 -16.61
CA ALA A 1096 -109.36 108.22 -17.88
C ALA A 1096 -110.69 108.55 -18.59
N GLN A 1097 -110.76 109.70 -19.27
CA GLN A 1097 -111.89 110.04 -20.15
C GLN A 1097 -111.55 109.83 -21.62
N ASP A 1098 -110.67 110.63 -22.23
CA ASP A 1098 -110.37 110.51 -23.67
C ASP A 1098 -109.03 109.82 -23.97
N GLU A 1099 -108.07 109.86 -23.03
CA GLU A 1099 -106.71 109.38 -23.23
C GLU A 1099 -106.02 108.95 -21.93
N LEU A 1100 -104.96 108.14 -22.09
CA LEU A 1100 -104.02 107.71 -21.06
C LEU A 1100 -102.60 108.06 -21.48
N HIS A 1101 -101.78 108.42 -20.50
CA HIS A 1101 -100.36 108.69 -20.62
C HIS A 1101 -99.59 107.58 -19.90
N LEU A 1102 -98.70 106.90 -20.61
CA LEU A 1102 -97.83 105.85 -20.12
C LEU A 1102 -96.41 106.41 -20.00
N SER A 1103 -95.91 106.55 -18.77
CA SER A 1103 -94.57 107.08 -18.51
C SER A 1103 -93.65 106.02 -17.86
N GLY A 1104 -92.33 106.20 -18.02
CA GLY A 1104 -91.32 105.24 -17.56
C GLY A 1104 -90.88 104.22 -18.63
N LEU A 1105 -91.23 104.42 -19.90
CA LEU A 1105 -90.82 103.56 -21.02
C LEU A 1105 -90.38 104.39 -22.24
N ALA A 1106 -89.23 104.05 -22.83
CA ALA A 1106 -88.84 104.55 -24.14
C ALA A 1106 -89.45 103.66 -25.24
N LEU A 1107 -90.27 104.23 -26.12
CA LEU A 1107 -90.92 103.51 -27.21
C LEU A 1107 -89.91 103.18 -28.33
N GLY A 1108 -89.46 101.93 -28.41
CA GLY A 1108 -88.67 101.39 -29.53
C GLY A 1108 -89.53 100.69 -30.58
N ALA A 1109 -88.95 100.40 -31.75
CA ALA A 1109 -89.63 99.80 -32.91
C ALA A 1109 -90.33 98.44 -32.64
N THR A 1110 -90.01 97.77 -31.53
CA THR A 1110 -90.57 96.47 -31.13
C THR A 1110 -91.61 96.56 -30.00
N THR A 1111 -92.05 97.78 -29.63
CA THR A 1111 -92.97 98.00 -28.52
C THR A 1111 -94.43 97.87 -28.97
N GLN A 1112 -95.18 96.93 -28.37
CA GLN A 1112 -96.61 96.75 -28.66
C GLN A 1112 -97.45 97.10 -27.43
N VAL A 1113 -98.49 97.92 -27.62
CA VAL A 1113 -99.49 98.24 -26.58
C VAL A 1113 -100.85 97.68 -26.97
N GLN A 1114 -101.50 97.00 -26.02
CA GLN A 1114 -102.82 96.38 -26.18
C GLN A 1114 -103.70 96.71 -24.98
N ILE A 1115 -104.99 96.94 -25.18
CA ILE A 1115 -105.95 97.12 -24.09
C ILE A 1115 -106.91 95.95 -24.07
N PHE A 1116 -107.14 95.42 -22.87
CA PHE A 1116 -108.06 94.34 -22.58
C PHE A 1116 -109.18 94.83 -21.67
N ASN A 1117 -110.42 94.40 -21.90
CA ASN A 1117 -111.51 94.61 -20.95
C ASN A 1117 -111.34 93.71 -19.70
N ALA A 1118 -112.25 93.84 -18.72
CA ALA A 1118 -112.20 93.07 -17.48
C ALA A 1118 -112.29 91.54 -17.66
N THR A 1119 -112.86 91.05 -18.77
CA THR A 1119 -112.91 89.61 -19.11
C THR A 1119 -111.65 89.11 -19.82
N GLY A 1120 -110.66 89.99 -20.05
CA GLY A 1120 -109.40 89.65 -20.72
C GLY A 1120 -109.49 89.65 -22.24
N GLN A 1121 -110.59 90.14 -22.83
CA GLN A 1121 -110.78 90.26 -24.26
C GLN A 1121 -110.06 91.52 -24.78
N LYS A 1122 -109.25 91.37 -25.84
CA LYS A 1122 -108.51 92.49 -26.43
C LYS A 1122 -109.48 93.42 -27.17
N VAL A 1123 -109.66 94.63 -26.65
CA VAL A 1123 -110.59 95.65 -27.17
C VAL A 1123 -109.90 96.73 -28.00
N TYR A 1124 -108.58 96.87 -27.86
CA TYR A 1124 -107.78 97.80 -28.66
C TYR A 1124 -106.36 97.26 -28.85
N SER A 1125 -105.77 97.50 -30.02
CA SER A 1125 -104.42 97.05 -30.37
C SER A 1125 -103.86 97.96 -31.45
N ASN A 1126 -103.13 99.00 -31.07
CA ASN A 1126 -102.38 99.83 -32.00
C ASN A 1126 -101.17 100.48 -31.31
N SER A 1127 -100.18 100.90 -32.08
CA SER A 1127 -98.93 101.46 -31.55
C SER A 1127 -99.18 102.82 -30.88
N PRO A 1128 -98.69 103.04 -29.63
CA PRO A 1128 -98.83 104.34 -28.96
C PRO A 1128 -98.05 105.43 -29.70
N VAL A 1129 -98.57 106.66 -29.68
CA VAL A 1129 -97.86 107.81 -30.25
C VAL A 1129 -96.88 108.33 -29.19
N ALA A 1130 -95.60 108.39 -29.54
CA ALA A 1130 -94.57 108.92 -28.65
C ALA A 1130 -94.71 110.44 -28.54
N GLU A 1131 -94.86 110.92 -27.31
CA GLU A 1131 -94.73 112.34 -26.94
C GLU A 1131 -93.53 112.45 -25.98
N ASP A 1132 -92.85 113.60 -26.00
CA ASP A 1132 -91.48 113.82 -25.53
C ASP A 1132 -91.04 113.00 -24.27
N THR A 1133 -91.89 112.92 -23.25
CA THR A 1133 -91.59 112.21 -21.98
C THR A 1133 -92.55 111.08 -21.61
N PHE A 1134 -93.59 110.80 -22.42
CA PHE A 1134 -94.54 109.72 -22.19
C PHE A 1134 -95.24 109.26 -23.49
N ALA A 1135 -95.77 108.05 -23.47
CA ALA A 1135 -96.53 107.48 -24.57
C ALA A 1135 -98.03 107.78 -24.42
N LYS A 1136 -98.67 108.37 -25.43
CA LYS A 1136 -100.10 108.68 -25.41
C LYS A 1136 -100.92 107.56 -26.05
N VAL A 1137 -101.98 107.13 -25.35
CA VAL A 1137 -102.91 106.08 -25.79
C VAL A 1137 -104.34 106.62 -25.71
N SER A 1138 -105.01 106.78 -26.85
CA SER A 1138 -106.41 107.22 -26.87
C SER A 1138 -107.34 106.10 -26.39
N VAL A 1139 -108.20 106.41 -25.43
CA VAL A 1139 -109.21 105.50 -24.87
C VAL A 1139 -110.64 106.01 -25.05
N LYS A 1140 -110.83 107.13 -25.75
CA LYS A 1140 -112.13 107.76 -26.03
C LYS A 1140 -113.17 106.81 -26.63
N HIS A 1141 -112.72 105.87 -27.44
CA HIS A 1141 -113.58 104.90 -28.12
C HIS A 1141 -114.04 103.74 -27.23
N LEU A 1142 -113.52 103.63 -25.99
CA LEU A 1142 -113.89 102.57 -25.05
C LEU A 1142 -115.11 103.00 -24.21
N PRO A 1143 -116.11 102.12 -24.02
CA PRO A 1143 -117.18 102.34 -23.04
C PRO A 1143 -116.65 102.50 -21.61
N SER A 1144 -117.40 103.14 -20.72
CA SER A 1144 -117.02 103.27 -19.31
C SER A 1144 -116.91 101.89 -18.63
N GLY A 1145 -115.81 101.63 -17.92
CA GLY A 1145 -115.51 100.31 -17.35
C GLY A 1145 -114.05 100.15 -16.91
N THR A 1146 -113.71 98.98 -16.35
CA THR A 1146 -112.31 98.67 -15.96
C THR A 1146 -111.60 97.94 -17.09
N TYR A 1147 -110.40 98.42 -17.43
CA TYR A 1147 -109.55 97.91 -18.49
C TYR A 1147 -108.12 97.66 -18.00
N TYR A 1148 -107.38 96.84 -18.73
CA TYR A 1148 -105.96 96.56 -18.49
C TYR A 1148 -105.17 96.87 -19.75
N LEU A 1149 -104.22 97.78 -19.65
CA LEU A 1149 -103.26 98.09 -20.70
C LEU A 1149 -102.03 97.19 -20.52
N GLN A 1150 -101.64 96.50 -21.57
CA GLN A 1150 -100.49 95.60 -21.62
C GLN A 1150 -99.46 96.16 -22.58
N VAL A 1151 -98.21 96.21 -22.15
CA VAL A 1151 -97.06 96.66 -22.94
C VAL A 1151 -96.05 95.53 -23.05
N SER A 1152 -95.64 95.18 -24.26
CA SER A 1152 -94.63 94.15 -24.53
C SER A 1152 -93.44 94.75 -25.28
N GLN A 1153 -92.23 94.59 -24.73
CA GLN A 1153 -90.96 94.99 -25.35
C GLN A 1153 -89.87 93.97 -25.02
N ASN A 1154 -89.04 93.58 -26.00
CA ASN A 1154 -87.91 92.65 -25.83
C ASN A 1154 -88.26 91.35 -25.07
N ARG A 1155 -89.45 90.77 -25.36
CA ARG A 1155 -90.01 89.56 -24.74
C ARG A 1155 -90.37 89.67 -23.25
N VAL A 1156 -90.39 90.89 -22.69
CA VAL A 1156 -90.91 91.20 -21.35
C VAL A 1156 -92.26 91.90 -21.48
N THR A 1157 -93.25 91.48 -20.67
CA THR A 1157 -94.62 92.01 -20.71
C THR A 1157 -95.00 92.63 -19.36
N HIS A 1158 -95.49 93.86 -19.37
CA HIS A 1158 -96.03 94.57 -18.21
C HIS A 1158 -97.51 94.88 -18.40
N ARG A 1159 -98.31 94.79 -17.33
CA ARG A 1159 -99.77 95.03 -17.38
C ARG A 1159 -100.19 95.98 -16.27
N LEU A 1160 -100.93 97.03 -16.63
CA LEU A 1160 -101.37 98.09 -15.73
C LEU A 1160 -102.89 98.27 -15.87
N ARG A 1161 -103.60 98.43 -14.74
CA ARG A 1161 -105.07 98.60 -14.71
C ARG A 1161 -105.45 100.06 -14.80
N PHE A 1162 -106.48 100.39 -15.59
CA PHE A 1162 -107.14 101.70 -15.54
C PHE A 1162 -108.66 101.60 -15.62
N ILE A 1163 -109.34 102.66 -15.18
CA ILE A 1163 -110.80 102.82 -15.24
C ILE A 1163 -111.10 103.86 -16.32
N LYS A 1164 -111.94 103.51 -17.30
CA LYS A 1164 -112.52 104.44 -18.26
C LYS A 1164 -113.82 104.98 -17.68
N GLN A 1165 -113.96 106.30 -17.58
CA GLN A 1165 -115.21 106.97 -17.21
C GLN A 1165 -115.91 107.54 -18.43
#